data_AF-A0A2E9RUY8-F1
#
_entry.id   AF-A0A2E9RUY8-F1
#
_cell.length_a   1.000
_cell.length_b   1.000
_cell.length_c   1.000
_cell.angle_alpha   90.00
_cell.angle_beta   90.00
_cell.angle_gamma   90.00
#
_symmetry.space_group_name_H-M   'P 1'
#
loop_
_entity.id
_entity.type
_entity.pdbx_description
1 polymer ?
#
loop_
_entity_poly.entity_id
_entity_poly.type
_entity_poly.pdbx_seq_one_letter_code
_entity_poly.pdbx_strand_id
1 'polypeptide(L)'
;MSQQFNKFNNLLRLMVGALFFCCSFLILESRPIDKTLIESAILINHEELTNPPSEHSSSRFRRSIIQSSDVNSSLAGLGTPWQDVPSGLVGTMKGLFTGARSNSNDEIKDGVRLALEYIRDKKDNLGLDVDQIGKATESIVRAALEASNDRSTLPGSLEWNAFGGGSGKVTSDENELYRNYLKRLDPTDVNGWAQSFENSSVVEKETTVRAFLQIAPEGLVQLLPLVVIETFIPSASRAWKLSAPDLVKSLSEGMARGTMLANLSNSVGSVTTVPDREKLMRSVSEGTITATLNQMATNTLDGADSGFYPGISPIDPNATTSDSSMMLGGNPKEPRFHPSKTRILEYVANGLAYGALAAAKDSGNIASVNIPALAEGIGSGATKAAIEFLADAPLGLDPNQNHHLFSYEVVKSIASGTSLGSIMVASSHKPWKIEKLPESVAEKVSFGVASAAIETNSLKQWPNNKKADVALLGEAAAFGSSMGAQFATVFDPVADNYSAWDYELYGKKASYDRIALAEATSKGSSQGAIAKAADANVTASSRQEILNLARGTAMGSVLSNVAMAIYYETDLQSVITASSKGSAYGSVTADNLYKIEKPQGQTEEFEVELARASANGSTTGALFEVVSLLGGKPDIRRADVDSVNSAKSATYGSTLGAILGGDKAGQDAVAIKQAVEQGSTEGSLDGVALALGRDPNNVGSVNLRSTASIKMAVGSGNTLAATKAAAEMATKTIKASASDMLLLMQKYNISPGTTNPGFVFPNPSKKGEEDFLFEKKFPVASPI
;
A
#
# COMPACT_ATOMS: atom_id res chain seq x y z
N MET A 1 65.78 19.11 1.63
CA MET A 1 65.08 19.13 0.33
C MET A 1 63.65 18.58 0.38
N SER A 2 63.30 17.55 1.18
CA SER A 2 61.93 16.99 1.18
C SER A 2 60.85 17.85 1.86
N GLN A 3 61.19 18.67 2.87
CA GLN A 3 60.21 19.56 3.51
C GLN A 3 59.76 20.74 2.63
N GLN A 4 60.62 21.24 1.73
CA GLN A 4 60.22 22.28 0.79
C GLN A 4 59.39 21.73 -0.37
N PHE A 5 59.63 20.48 -0.77
CA PHE A 5 58.84 19.80 -1.80
C PHE A 5 57.39 19.52 -1.34
N ASN A 6 57.20 19.15 -0.06
CA ASN A 6 55.87 18.97 0.52
C ASN A 6 55.13 20.29 0.75
N LYS A 7 55.83 21.38 1.10
CA LYS A 7 55.23 22.72 1.15
C LYS A 7 54.84 23.22 -0.24
N PHE A 8 55.66 22.95 -1.26
CA PHE A 8 55.35 23.29 -2.65
C PHE A 8 54.13 22.49 -3.17
N ASN A 9 54.03 21.19 -2.86
CA ASN A 9 52.86 20.37 -3.21
C ASN A 9 51.57 20.82 -2.49
N ASN A 10 51.66 21.22 -1.23
CA ASN A 10 50.49 21.73 -0.50
C ASN A 10 50.09 23.13 -0.96
N LEU A 11 51.04 23.99 -1.33
CA LEU A 11 50.76 25.30 -1.91
C LEU A 11 50.20 25.17 -3.34
N LEU A 12 50.67 24.20 -4.12
CA LEU A 12 50.15 23.87 -5.45
C LEU A 12 48.73 23.30 -5.36
N ARG A 13 48.43 22.46 -4.36
CA ARG A 13 47.06 21.98 -4.09
C ARG A 13 46.12 23.10 -3.62
N LEU A 14 46.61 24.04 -2.81
CA LEU A 14 45.84 25.23 -2.39
C LEU A 14 45.63 26.21 -3.54
N MET A 15 46.62 26.42 -4.40
CA MET A 15 46.47 27.27 -5.59
C MET A 15 45.62 26.62 -6.67
N VAL A 16 45.70 25.30 -6.87
CA VAL A 16 44.77 24.57 -7.74
C VAL A 16 43.36 24.63 -7.14
N GLY A 17 43.19 24.44 -5.83
CA GLY A 17 41.92 24.61 -5.14
C GLY A 17 41.33 26.03 -5.28
N ALA A 18 42.16 27.08 -5.19
CA ALA A 18 41.73 28.47 -5.35
C ALA A 18 41.47 28.88 -6.82
N LEU A 19 42.25 28.36 -7.77
CA LEU A 19 42.00 28.54 -9.21
C LEU A 19 40.75 27.77 -9.67
N PHE A 20 40.42 26.64 -9.04
CA PHE A 20 39.14 25.97 -9.23
C PHE A 20 37.98 26.74 -8.59
N PHE A 21 38.18 27.36 -7.41
CA PHE A 21 37.16 28.20 -6.74
C PHE A 21 36.84 29.51 -7.48
N CYS A 22 37.81 30.11 -8.17
CA CYS A 22 37.59 31.35 -8.95
C CYS A 22 37.02 31.10 -10.35
N CYS A 23 37.13 29.87 -10.90
CA CYS A 23 36.53 29.50 -12.19
C CYS A 23 35.09 28.95 -12.06
N SER A 24 34.53 28.85 -10.86
CA SER A 24 33.16 28.33 -10.61
C SER A 24 32.02 29.34 -10.90
N PHE A 25 32.31 30.52 -11.44
CA PHE A 25 31.28 31.51 -11.82
C PHE A 25 30.91 31.49 -13.32
N LEU A 26 31.12 30.37 -14.01
CA LEU A 26 30.41 30.11 -15.25
C LEU A 26 29.09 29.42 -14.90
N ILE A 27 28.08 30.24 -14.61
CA ILE A 27 26.67 29.85 -14.69
C ILE A 27 26.49 29.24 -16.08
N LEU A 28 26.28 27.92 -16.18
CA LEU A 28 25.67 27.36 -17.38
C LEU A 28 24.32 28.07 -17.52
N GLU A 29 24.21 28.98 -18.49
CA GLU A 29 22.92 29.55 -18.86
C GLU A 29 21.99 28.40 -19.22
N SER A 30 20.92 28.22 -18.43
CA SER A 30 19.84 27.28 -18.70
C SER A 30 19.32 27.54 -20.12
N ARG A 31 19.48 26.56 -21.02
CA ARG A 31 18.83 26.62 -22.32
C ARG A 31 17.56 25.80 -22.22
N PRO A 32 16.38 26.43 -22.11
CA PRO A 32 15.13 25.70 -21.95
C PRO A 32 14.90 24.78 -23.14
N ILE A 33 14.37 23.58 -22.87
CA ILE A 33 13.92 22.66 -23.90
C ILE A 33 12.89 23.38 -24.78
N ASP A 34 13.09 23.35 -26.10
CA ASP A 34 12.27 24.14 -27.02
C ASP A 34 10.83 23.62 -27.04
N LYS A 35 9.89 24.49 -26.62
CA LYS A 35 8.46 24.23 -26.63
C LYS A 35 7.96 23.78 -28.01
N THR A 36 8.42 24.39 -29.09
CA THR A 36 7.95 24.08 -30.45
C THR A 36 8.35 22.67 -30.90
N LEU A 37 9.49 22.16 -30.43
CA LEU A 37 9.92 20.79 -30.67
C LEU A 37 9.06 19.79 -29.91
N ILE A 38 8.69 20.09 -28.66
CA ILE A 38 7.74 19.28 -27.86
C ILE A 38 6.38 19.21 -28.55
N GLU A 39 5.83 20.35 -28.98
CA GLU A 39 4.54 20.40 -29.68
C GLU A 39 4.57 19.56 -30.97
N SER A 40 5.65 19.67 -31.74
CA SER A 40 5.86 18.90 -32.96
C SER A 40 5.96 17.40 -32.69
N ALA A 41 6.70 17.00 -31.64
CA ALA A 41 6.83 15.60 -31.25
C ALA A 41 5.49 14.96 -30.87
N ILE A 42 4.63 15.69 -30.14
CA ILE A 42 3.29 15.22 -29.77
C ILE A 42 2.39 15.10 -30.99
N LEU A 43 2.41 16.09 -31.90
CA LEU A 43 1.60 16.06 -33.12
C LEU A 43 1.99 14.93 -34.08
N ILE A 44 3.29 14.66 -34.23
CA ILE A 44 3.80 13.60 -35.12
C ILE A 44 3.40 12.22 -34.60
N ASN A 45 3.42 12.01 -33.28
CA ASN A 45 3.11 10.74 -32.64
C ASN A 45 1.66 10.68 -32.12
N HIS A 46 0.76 11.55 -32.61
CA HIS A 46 -0.62 11.65 -32.15
C HIS A 46 -1.40 10.33 -32.26
N GLU A 47 -1.16 9.54 -33.31
CA GLU A 47 -1.84 8.26 -33.53
C GLU A 47 -1.57 7.23 -32.41
N GLU A 48 -0.45 7.34 -31.70
CA GLU A 48 -0.12 6.49 -30.55
C GLU A 48 -0.92 6.86 -29.29
N LEU A 49 -1.46 8.08 -29.23
CA LEU A 49 -2.28 8.56 -28.12
C LEU A 49 -3.75 8.17 -28.26
N THR A 50 -4.26 7.82 -29.46
CA THR A 50 -5.72 7.80 -29.74
C THR A 50 -6.43 6.45 -30.02
N ASN A 51 -5.81 5.26 -29.98
CA ASN A 51 -6.49 3.99 -30.39
C ASN A 51 -7.07 3.13 -29.23
N PRO A 52 -8.19 2.33 -29.40
CA PRO A 52 -8.49 1.32 -30.48
C PRO A 52 -10.02 1.05 -30.83
N PRO A 53 -10.50 -0.02 -31.56
CA PRO A 53 -10.12 -0.68 -32.82
C PRO A 53 -11.07 -0.37 -34.04
N SER A 54 -10.59 -0.64 -35.26
CA SER A 54 -11.27 -0.83 -36.57
C SER A 54 -12.22 0.25 -37.15
N GLU A 55 -11.94 0.57 -38.42
CA GLU A 55 -12.87 0.99 -39.48
C GLU A 55 -13.59 2.33 -39.33
N HIS A 56 -12.85 3.44 -39.44
CA HIS A 56 -13.07 4.48 -40.45
C HIS A 56 -12.09 5.64 -40.19
N SER A 57 -10.85 5.47 -40.68
CA SER A 57 -9.90 6.57 -40.82
C SER A 57 -10.42 7.55 -41.87
N SER A 58 -11.03 8.65 -41.42
CA SER A 58 -11.27 9.83 -42.27
C SER A 58 -11.19 11.15 -41.49
N SER A 59 -10.14 11.33 -40.68
CA SER A 59 -9.66 12.67 -40.35
C SER A 59 -8.20 12.81 -40.81
N ARG A 60 -8.04 13.07 -42.12
CA ARG A 60 -6.83 13.74 -42.62
C ARG A 60 -6.81 15.16 -42.04
N PHE A 61 -6.40 15.32 -40.79
CA PHE A 61 -5.83 16.59 -40.36
C PHE A 61 -4.61 16.83 -41.25
N ARG A 62 -4.55 18.02 -41.84
CA ARG A 62 -3.62 18.38 -42.91
C ARG A 62 -2.18 17.99 -42.58
N ARG A 63 -1.66 16.97 -43.25
CA ARG A 63 -0.21 16.77 -43.42
C ARG A 63 0.34 17.95 -44.24
N SER A 64 0.73 19.01 -43.57
CA SER A 64 1.57 20.09 -44.07
C SER A 64 1.96 20.90 -42.83
N ILE A 65 3.18 20.83 -42.31
CA ILE A 65 4.30 21.62 -42.84
C ILE A 65 5.68 21.06 -42.39
N ILE A 66 5.75 19.99 -41.59
CA ILE A 66 7.03 19.45 -41.09
C ILE A 66 7.05 17.93 -41.31
N GLN A 67 7.93 17.44 -42.19
CA GLN A 67 8.12 16.00 -42.36
C GLN A 67 8.86 15.44 -41.13
N SER A 68 8.66 14.16 -40.79
CA SER A 68 9.45 13.49 -39.74
C SER A 68 10.97 13.60 -39.99
N SER A 69 11.38 13.71 -41.26
CA SER A 69 12.76 14.04 -41.66
C SER A 69 13.21 15.47 -41.31
N ASP A 70 12.31 16.43 -41.18
CA ASP A 70 12.63 17.86 -40.90
C ASP A 70 12.83 18.12 -39.40
N VAL A 71 12.11 17.38 -38.54
CA VAL A 71 12.38 17.34 -37.10
C VAL A 71 13.67 16.57 -36.84
N ASN A 72 13.84 15.40 -37.48
CA ASN A 72 15.09 14.63 -37.39
C ASN A 72 16.31 15.42 -37.90
N SER A 73 16.15 16.28 -38.91
CA SER A 73 17.24 17.15 -39.40
C SER A 73 17.48 18.38 -38.50
N SER A 74 16.45 18.91 -37.86
CA SER A 74 16.58 19.97 -36.84
C SER A 74 17.23 19.45 -35.54
N LEU A 75 16.95 18.20 -35.16
CA LEU A 75 17.61 17.47 -34.06
C LEU A 75 19.04 17.03 -34.40
N ALA A 76 19.36 16.77 -35.67
CA ALA A 76 20.73 16.48 -36.11
C ALA A 76 21.70 17.67 -35.96
N GLY A 77 21.20 18.90 -35.90
CA GLY A 77 21.99 20.11 -35.63
C GLY A 77 22.50 20.24 -34.19
N LEU A 78 22.08 19.37 -33.28
CA LEU A 78 22.35 19.42 -31.84
C LEU A 78 23.47 18.46 -31.37
N GLY A 79 24.19 17.78 -32.28
CA GLY A 79 25.55 17.29 -31.99
C GLY A 79 25.72 15.93 -31.30
N THR A 80 24.76 15.01 -31.36
CA THR A 80 24.95 13.60 -30.94
C THR A 80 24.98 12.63 -32.14
N PRO A 81 25.61 11.44 -32.06
CA PRO A 81 25.66 10.48 -33.16
C PRO A 81 24.35 9.69 -33.26
N TRP A 82 23.48 10.06 -34.20
CA TRP A 82 22.11 9.56 -34.36
C TRP A 82 22.01 8.29 -35.22
N GLN A 83 22.30 7.09 -34.68
CA GLN A 83 22.03 5.82 -35.38
C GLN A 83 20.93 4.93 -34.77
N ASP A 84 20.40 5.23 -33.58
CA ASP A 84 19.36 4.43 -32.93
C ASP A 84 18.27 5.30 -32.27
N VAL A 85 17.38 5.94 -33.03
CA VAL A 85 16.18 6.57 -32.46
C VAL A 85 15.09 5.50 -32.30
N PRO A 86 14.64 5.19 -31.07
CA PRO A 86 13.48 4.33 -30.90
C PRO A 86 12.26 5.02 -31.52
N SER A 87 11.50 4.30 -32.35
CA SER A 87 10.24 4.77 -32.91
C SER A 87 9.21 5.10 -31.82
N GLY A 88 8.37 6.11 -32.06
CA GLY A 88 7.23 6.47 -31.22
C GLY A 88 7.46 7.61 -30.24
N LEU A 89 6.40 7.97 -29.50
CA LEU A 89 6.37 9.15 -28.62
C LEU A 89 7.44 9.08 -27.54
N VAL A 90 7.62 7.92 -26.89
CA VAL A 90 8.61 7.72 -25.83
C VAL A 90 10.03 7.99 -26.33
N GLY A 91 10.41 7.42 -27.48
CA GLY A 91 11.75 7.60 -28.06
C GLY A 91 12.01 9.03 -28.50
N THR A 92 11.01 9.66 -29.12
CA THR A 92 11.09 11.07 -29.55
C THR A 92 11.25 12.01 -28.36
N MET A 93 10.42 11.87 -27.33
CA MET A 93 10.47 12.69 -26.12
C MET A 93 11.76 12.44 -25.33
N LYS A 94 12.23 11.18 -25.24
CA LYS A 94 13.51 10.84 -24.61
C LYS A 94 14.64 11.61 -25.29
N GLY A 95 14.71 11.60 -26.63
CA GLY A 95 15.72 12.35 -27.38
C GLY A 95 15.70 13.85 -27.09
N LEU A 96 14.51 14.46 -26.99
CA LEU A 96 14.35 15.87 -26.62
C LEU A 96 14.79 16.16 -25.19
N PHE A 97 14.45 15.28 -24.24
CA PHE A 97 14.85 15.39 -22.84
C PHE A 97 16.35 15.17 -22.62
N THR A 98 17.00 14.32 -23.43
CA THR A 98 18.46 14.14 -23.38
C THR A 98 19.21 15.34 -23.97
N GLY A 99 18.72 15.92 -25.07
CA GLY A 99 19.27 17.13 -25.70
C GLY A 99 20.72 17.01 -26.22
N ALA A 100 21.35 18.15 -26.50
CA ALA A 100 22.74 18.27 -26.99
C ALA A 100 23.82 18.12 -25.91
N ARG A 101 23.45 18.33 -24.63
CA ARG A 101 24.39 18.51 -23.50
C ARG A 101 23.85 18.01 -22.14
N SER A 102 23.01 16.97 -22.12
CA SER A 102 22.52 16.29 -20.90
C SER A 102 21.82 17.21 -19.88
N ASN A 103 20.55 17.54 -20.16
CA ASN A 103 19.69 18.35 -19.29
C ASN A 103 19.67 17.85 -17.83
N SER A 104 19.55 18.78 -16.87
CA SER A 104 19.29 18.51 -15.46
C SER A 104 17.90 17.97 -15.20
N ASN A 105 17.70 17.31 -14.06
CA ASN A 105 16.37 16.86 -13.66
C ASN A 105 15.37 18.03 -13.55
N ASP A 106 15.83 19.23 -13.19
CA ASP A 106 14.99 20.43 -13.21
C ASP A 106 14.60 20.87 -14.64
N GLU A 107 15.52 20.83 -15.60
CA GLU A 107 15.22 21.13 -17.01
C GLU A 107 14.32 20.06 -17.65
N ILE A 108 14.55 18.78 -17.35
CA ILE A 108 13.68 17.68 -17.80
C ILE A 108 12.28 17.84 -17.21
N LYS A 109 12.18 18.17 -15.92
CA LYS A 109 10.90 18.48 -15.23
C LYS A 109 10.15 19.62 -15.93
N ASP A 110 10.84 20.68 -16.32
CA ASP A 110 10.24 21.80 -17.06
C ASP A 110 9.79 21.37 -18.47
N GLY A 111 10.56 20.52 -19.16
CA GLY A 111 10.16 19.91 -20.42
C GLY A 111 8.90 19.03 -20.29
N VAL A 112 8.81 18.24 -19.22
CA VAL A 112 7.61 17.46 -18.90
C VAL A 112 6.41 18.38 -18.68
N ARG A 113 6.58 19.48 -17.93
CA ARG A 113 5.53 20.48 -17.71
C ARG A 113 5.01 21.04 -19.05
N LEU A 114 5.90 21.46 -19.94
CA LEU A 114 5.53 21.97 -21.27
C LEU A 114 4.75 20.94 -22.10
N ALA A 115 5.15 19.67 -22.06
CA ALA A 115 4.48 18.60 -22.79
C ALA A 115 3.05 18.36 -22.26
N LEU A 116 2.89 18.29 -20.95
CA LEU A 116 1.59 18.06 -20.30
C LEU A 116 0.67 19.28 -20.44
N GLU A 117 1.20 20.51 -20.34
CA GLU A 117 0.43 21.72 -20.60
C GLU A 117 -0.08 21.77 -22.04
N TYR A 118 0.73 21.36 -23.02
CA TYR A 118 0.28 21.28 -24.40
C TYR A 118 -0.84 20.25 -24.59
N ILE A 119 -0.70 19.06 -24.00
CA ILE A 119 -1.77 18.03 -24.00
C ILE A 119 -3.04 18.59 -23.35
N ARG A 120 -2.91 19.26 -22.21
CA ARG A 120 -4.03 19.88 -21.51
C ARG A 120 -4.75 20.89 -22.41
N ASP A 121 -3.99 21.83 -22.95
CA ASP A 121 -4.54 22.97 -23.71
C ASP A 121 -5.07 22.55 -25.08
N LYS A 122 -4.64 21.40 -25.60
CA LYS A 122 -5.05 20.85 -26.90
C LYS A 122 -5.87 19.57 -26.80
N LYS A 123 -6.32 19.15 -25.62
CA LYS A 123 -7.09 17.91 -25.37
C LYS A 123 -8.13 17.65 -26.47
N ASP A 124 -9.03 18.59 -26.72
CA ASP A 124 -10.13 18.41 -27.67
C ASP A 124 -9.66 18.41 -29.13
N ASN A 125 -8.61 19.17 -29.46
CA ASN A 125 -8.00 19.16 -30.80
C ASN A 125 -7.26 17.85 -31.08
N LEU A 126 -6.70 17.23 -30.04
CA LEU A 126 -6.05 15.93 -30.08
C LEU A 126 -7.07 14.79 -29.93
N GLY A 127 -8.35 15.08 -29.69
CA GLY A 127 -9.39 14.07 -29.49
C GLY A 127 -9.14 13.17 -28.29
N LEU A 128 -8.50 13.69 -27.23
CA LEU A 128 -8.07 12.90 -26.07
C LEU A 128 -9.16 12.77 -25.01
N ASP A 129 -9.42 11.55 -24.56
CA ASP A 129 -10.19 11.25 -23.35
C ASP A 129 -9.29 11.10 -22.10
N VAL A 130 -9.90 10.79 -20.95
CA VAL A 130 -9.20 10.65 -19.67
C VAL A 130 -8.15 9.54 -19.70
N ASP A 131 -8.45 8.39 -20.32
CA ASP A 131 -7.53 7.25 -20.36
C ASP A 131 -6.35 7.54 -21.30
N GLN A 132 -6.61 8.22 -22.40
CA GLN A 132 -5.58 8.66 -23.35
C GLN A 132 -4.65 9.72 -22.74
N ILE A 133 -5.15 10.59 -21.86
CA ILE A 133 -4.30 11.49 -21.05
C ILE A 133 -3.40 10.69 -20.10
N GLY A 134 -3.90 9.61 -19.50
CA GLY A 134 -3.10 8.67 -18.70
C GLY A 134 -1.98 8.03 -19.53
N LYS A 135 -2.28 7.54 -20.73
CA LYS A 135 -1.29 6.98 -21.67
C LYS A 135 -0.23 8.00 -22.11
N ALA A 136 -0.64 9.25 -22.32
CA ALA A 136 0.29 10.32 -22.64
C ALA A 136 1.22 10.62 -21.45
N THR A 137 0.67 10.65 -20.24
CA THR A 137 1.43 10.81 -18.99
C THR A 137 2.43 9.66 -18.81
N GLU A 138 2.01 8.42 -19.04
CA GLU A 138 2.90 7.24 -19.05
C GLU A 138 4.09 7.44 -20.00
N SER A 139 3.81 7.80 -21.24
CA SER A 139 4.84 7.94 -22.28
C SER A 139 5.85 9.04 -21.94
N ILE A 140 5.37 10.17 -21.44
CA ILE A 140 6.20 11.32 -21.08
C ILE A 140 7.04 11.03 -19.84
N VAL A 141 6.43 10.47 -18.79
CA VAL A 141 7.15 10.09 -17.55
C VAL A 141 8.22 9.06 -17.86
N ARG A 142 7.88 8.04 -18.65
CA ARG A 142 8.82 7.01 -19.10
C ARG A 142 10.03 7.62 -19.82
N ALA A 143 9.77 8.49 -20.80
CA ALA A 143 10.81 9.17 -21.57
C ALA A 143 11.72 10.02 -20.68
N ALA A 144 11.14 10.74 -19.71
CA ALA A 144 11.89 11.59 -18.79
C ALA A 144 12.83 10.79 -17.88
N LEU A 145 12.35 9.65 -17.35
CA LEU A 145 13.17 8.78 -16.49
C LEU A 145 14.26 8.06 -17.27
N GLU A 146 13.98 7.61 -18.49
CA GLU A 146 15.00 7.02 -19.36
C GLU A 146 16.07 8.06 -19.76
N ALA A 147 15.69 9.32 -20.01
CA ALA A 147 16.64 10.40 -20.28
C ALA A 147 17.53 10.73 -19.07
N SER A 148 16.94 10.78 -17.87
CA SER A 148 17.69 10.95 -16.61
C SER A 148 18.65 9.79 -16.35
N ASN A 149 18.25 8.55 -16.67
CA ASN A 149 19.08 7.37 -16.49
C ASN A 149 20.29 7.33 -17.45
N ASP A 150 20.11 7.69 -18.71
CA ASP A 150 21.22 7.75 -19.67
C ASP A 150 22.33 8.70 -19.21
N ARG A 151 22.00 9.72 -18.41
CA ARG A 151 22.98 10.65 -17.82
C ARG A 151 23.74 10.04 -16.63
N SER A 152 23.06 9.36 -15.72
CA SER A 152 23.65 8.84 -14.47
C SER A 152 24.73 7.76 -14.70
N THR A 153 24.84 7.25 -15.93
CA THR A 153 25.74 6.16 -16.34
C THR A 153 27.07 6.61 -16.96
N LEU A 154 27.34 7.93 -17.10
CA LEU A 154 28.60 8.46 -17.65
C LEU A 154 29.67 8.60 -16.54
N PRO A 155 30.74 7.76 -16.51
CA PRO A 155 31.77 7.86 -15.48
C PRO A 155 32.71 9.04 -15.80
N GLY A 156 32.87 9.96 -14.84
CA GLY A 156 33.97 10.94 -14.86
C GLY A 156 33.71 12.25 -15.61
N SER A 157 32.47 12.65 -15.88
CA SER A 157 32.24 14.01 -16.39
C SER A 157 32.66 15.06 -15.34
N LEU A 158 33.37 16.09 -15.80
CA LEU A 158 33.78 17.29 -15.05
C LEU A 158 32.60 18.06 -14.39
N GLU A 159 31.37 17.58 -14.55
CA GLU A 159 30.11 18.23 -14.17
C GLU A 159 29.61 17.88 -12.77
N TRP A 160 30.15 16.84 -12.11
CA TRP A 160 29.81 16.56 -10.70
C TRP A 160 30.09 17.75 -9.78
N ASN A 161 31.04 18.62 -10.16
CA ASN A 161 31.44 19.83 -9.45
C ASN A 161 30.71 21.11 -9.91
N ALA A 162 29.83 21.03 -10.91
CA ALA A 162 29.19 22.19 -11.55
C ALA A 162 27.80 22.53 -10.99
N PHE A 163 27.17 21.61 -10.26
CA PHE A 163 25.85 21.83 -9.65
C PHE A 163 26.02 22.38 -8.23
N GLY A 164 25.83 23.69 -8.09
CA GLY A 164 26.01 24.43 -6.85
C GLY A 164 25.11 23.97 -5.70
N GLY A 165 25.61 24.15 -4.47
CA GLY A 165 24.91 23.77 -3.23
C GLY A 165 23.60 24.51 -3.04
N GLY A 166 22.49 23.78 -3.12
CA GLY A 166 21.20 24.27 -2.65
C GLY A 166 21.14 24.30 -1.11
N SER A 167 20.42 25.26 -0.54
CA SER A 167 20.19 25.36 0.90
C SER A 167 19.06 24.45 1.38
N GLY A 168 19.24 23.76 2.52
CA GLY A 168 18.23 22.97 3.24
C GLY A 168 18.74 21.60 3.72
N LYS A 169 18.07 20.98 4.69
CA LYS A 169 18.47 19.64 5.19
C LYS A 169 18.06 18.53 4.21
N VAL A 170 18.94 17.55 4.00
CA VAL A 170 18.64 16.32 3.25
C VAL A 170 17.92 15.33 4.16
N THR A 171 16.89 14.64 3.65
CA THR A 171 16.09 13.68 4.42
C THR A 171 16.83 12.36 4.65
N SER A 172 16.35 11.54 5.58
CA SER A 172 16.89 10.19 5.80
C SER A 172 16.79 9.32 4.55
N ASP A 173 15.73 9.48 3.78
CA ASP A 173 15.43 8.64 2.63
C ASP A 173 16.27 9.06 1.42
N GLU A 174 16.49 10.36 1.22
CA GLU A 174 17.43 10.86 0.22
C GLU A 174 18.86 10.36 0.48
N ASN A 175 19.26 10.34 1.76
CA ASN A 175 20.52 9.73 2.16
C ASN A 175 20.55 8.22 1.89
N GLU A 176 19.44 7.51 2.13
CA GLU A 176 19.35 6.08 1.83
C GLU A 176 19.40 5.80 0.33
N LEU A 177 18.72 6.61 -0.49
CA LEU A 177 18.76 6.53 -1.95
C LEU A 177 20.19 6.68 -2.46
N TYR A 178 20.95 7.65 -1.94
CA TYR A 178 22.35 7.82 -2.30
C TYR A 178 23.23 6.65 -1.81
N ARG A 179 23.03 6.15 -0.58
CA ARG A 179 23.74 4.95 -0.08
C ARG A 179 23.49 3.74 -0.98
N ASN A 180 22.25 3.57 -1.42
CA ASN A 180 21.88 2.48 -2.33
C ASN A 180 22.53 2.68 -3.70
N TYR A 181 22.57 3.90 -4.22
CA TYR A 181 23.32 4.23 -5.43
C TYR A 181 24.81 3.86 -5.30
N LEU A 182 25.47 4.24 -4.20
CA LEU A 182 26.86 3.87 -3.94
C LEU A 182 27.06 2.35 -3.88
N LYS A 183 26.17 1.62 -3.20
CA LYS A 183 26.21 0.15 -3.16
C LYS A 183 25.98 -0.49 -4.53
N ARG A 184 25.22 0.12 -5.44
CA ARG A 184 25.05 -0.40 -6.81
C ARG A 184 26.30 -0.15 -7.64
N LEU A 185 26.93 1.01 -7.45
CA LEU A 185 28.17 1.36 -8.12
C LEU A 185 29.34 0.48 -7.69
N ASP A 186 29.45 0.21 -6.38
CA ASP A 186 30.50 -0.60 -5.77
C ASP A 186 29.92 -1.50 -4.67
N PRO A 187 29.36 -2.67 -5.03
CA PRO A 187 28.71 -3.58 -4.09
C PRO A 187 29.62 -4.09 -2.98
N THR A 188 30.92 -4.15 -3.27
CA THR A 188 31.96 -4.63 -2.35
C THR A 188 32.65 -3.50 -1.58
N ASP A 189 32.28 -2.25 -1.86
CA ASP A 189 32.94 -1.02 -1.40
C ASP A 189 34.47 -1.07 -1.56
N VAL A 190 34.97 -1.69 -2.63
CA VAL A 190 36.41 -1.87 -2.88
C VAL A 190 37.11 -0.53 -3.06
N ASN A 191 36.39 0.46 -3.60
CA ASN A 191 36.86 1.83 -3.76
C ASN A 191 36.60 2.70 -2.52
N GLY A 192 35.97 2.15 -1.47
CA GLY A 192 35.70 2.83 -0.20
C GLY A 192 34.75 4.02 -0.34
N TRP A 193 33.88 4.05 -1.35
CA TRP A 193 32.96 5.16 -1.62
C TRP A 193 31.89 5.29 -0.56
N ALA A 194 31.30 4.17 -0.11
CA ALA A 194 30.31 4.19 0.96
C ALA A 194 30.97 4.59 2.28
N GLN A 195 32.15 4.02 2.59
CA GLN A 195 32.89 4.39 3.80
C GLN A 195 33.37 5.84 3.78
N SER A 196 33.79 6.38 2.63
CA SER A 196 34.14 7.78 2.45
C SER A 196 32.93 8.68 2.69
N PHE A 197 31.78 8.36 2.10
CA PHE A 197 30.53 9.09 2.34
C PHE A 197 30.15 9.10 3.82
N GLU A 198 30.19 7.95 4.51
CA GLU A 198 29.87 7.90 5.94
C GLU A 198 30.81 8.75 6.81
N ASN A 199 32.07 8.88 6.41
CA ASN A 199 33.09 9.66 7.12
C ASN A 199 33.08 11.15 6.77
N SER A 200 32.38 11.56 5.70
CA SER A 200 32.24 12.97 5.29
C SER A 200 31.48 13.80 6.32
N SER A 201 31.76 15.10 6.34
CA SER A 201 31.01 16.05 7.16
C SER A 201 29.54 16.12 6.73
N VAL A 202 28.65 16.59 7.63
CA VAL A 202 27.22 16.72 7.34
C VAL A 202 26.97 17.58 6.09
N VAL A 203 27.70 18.69 5.93
CA VAL A 203 27.56 19.61 4.79
C VAL A 203 28.00 18.95 3.48
N GLU A 204 29.09 18.18 3.50
CA GLU A 204 29.56 17.42 2.33
C GLU A 204 28.57 16.32 1.94
N LYS A 205 27.99 15.62 2.94
CA LYS A 205 26.95 14.63 2.69
C LYS A 205 25.73 15.26 2.02
N GLU A 206 25.23 16.36 2.59
CA GLU A 206 24.06 17.07 2.05
C GLU A 206 24.29 17.57 0.61
N THR A 207 25.48 18.13 0.35
CA THR A 207 25.83 18.64 -0.98
C THR A 207 25.94 17.51 -2.00
N THR A 208 26.57 16.39 -1.62
CA THR A 208 26.75 15.23 -2.50
C THR A 208 25.43 14.56 -2.84
N VAL A 209 24.55 14.39 -1.84
CA VAL A 209 23.21 13.83 -2.06
C VAL A 209 22.37 14.73 -2.97
N ARG A 210 22.43 16.06 -2.79
CA ARG A 210 21.72 17.00 -3.67
C ARG A 210 22.21 16.95 -5.11
N ALA A 211 23.53 16.89 -5.31
CA ALA A 211 24.10 16.75 -6.65
C ALA A 211 23.64 15.43 -7.32
N PHE A 212 23.56 14.34 -6.56
CA PHE A 212 23.01 13.07 -7.03
C PHE A 212 21.54 13.19 -7.44
N LEU A 213 20.68 13.81 -6.61
CA LEU A 213 19.25 13.96 -6.90
C LEU A 213 18.99 14.85 -8.15
N GLN A 214 19.93 15.70 -8.54
CA GLN A 214 19.82 16.54 -9.73
C GLN A 214 20.08 15.80 -11.05
N ILE A 215 20.67 14.59 -11.00
CA ILE A 215 21.13 13.86 -12.18
C ILE A 215 20.63 12.42 -12.25
N ALA A 216 20.09 11.89 -11.16
CA ALA A 216 19.64 10.51 -11.07
C ALA A 216 18.10 10.39 -11.22
N PRO A 217 17.60 9.28 -11.80
CA PRO A 217 16.16 9.03 -11.89
C PRO A 217 15.45 9.10 -10.55
N GLU A 218 16.09 8.67 -9.46
CA GLU A 218 15.55 8.73 -8.09
C GLU A 218 15.14 10.15 -7.68
N GLY A 219 15.94 11.17 -8.05
CA GLY A 219 15.61 12.55 -7.74
C GLY A 219 14.55 13.12 -8.69
N LEU A 220 14.57 12.73 -9.97
CA LEU A 220 13.53 13.16 -10.92
C LEU A 220 12.14 12.63 -10.52
N VAL A 221 12.05 11.38 -10.08
CA VAL A 221 10.81 10.75 -9.61
C VAL A 221 10.14 11.54 -8.48
N GLN A 222 10.90 12.25 -7.65
CA GLN A 222 10.32 13.08 -6.58
C GLN A 222 9.70 14.39 -7.11
N LEU A 223 10.10 14.85 -8.30
CA LEU A 223 9.66 16.11 -8.89
C LEU A 223 8.46 15.95 -9.83
N LEU A 224 8.41 14.85 -10.59
CA LEU A 224 7.37 14.61 -11.60
C LEU A 224 5.94 14.60 -11.03
N PRO A 225 5.64 14.04 -9.85
CA PRO A 225 4.29 14.00 -9.32
C PRO A 225 3.66 15.38 -9.15
N LEU A 226 4.44 16.35 -8.65
CA LEU A 226 3.97 17.72 -8.50
C LEU A 226 3.58 18.32 -9.85
N VAL A 227 4.45 18.18 -10.85
CA VAL A 227 4.19 18.70 -12.21
C VAL A 227 2.92 18.10 -12.80
N VAL A 228 2.78 16.77 -12.73
CA VAL A 228 1.62 16.07 -13.29
C VAL A 228 0.34 16.53 -12.61
N ILE A 229 0.30 16.53 -11.27
CA ILE A 229 -0.91 16.88 -10.52
C ILE A 229 -1.27 18.36 -10.68
N GLU A 230 -0.31 19.28 -10.52
CA GLU A 230 -0.56 20.73 -10.68
C GLU A 230 -1.04 21.11 -12.08
N THR A 231 -0.57 20.41 -13.11
CA THR A 231 -0.93 20.73 -14.49
C THR A 231 -2.41 20.53 -14.75
N PHE A 232 -3.00 19.47 -14.17
CA PHE A 232 -4.37 19.04 -14.47
C PHE A 232 -5.38 19.30 -13.35
N ILE A 233 -4.98 19.20 -12.08
CA ILE A 233 -5.89 19.29 -10.93
C ILE A 233 -5.68 20.60 -10.19
N PRO A 234 -6.75 21.38 -9.91
CA PRO A 234 -8.15 21.17 -10.32
C PRO A 234 -8.51 21.88 -11.64
N SER A 235 -7.55 22.56 -12.28
CA SER A 235 -7.82 23.48 -13.38
C SER A 235 -8.38 22.79 -14.63
N ALA A 236 -7.78 21.69 -15.06
CA ALA A 236 -8.20 20.95 -16.24
C ALA A 236 -9.47 20.15 -15.97
N SER A 237 -9.59 19.47 -14.81
CA SER A 237 -10.82 18.76 -14.44
C SER A 237 -12.04 19.68 -14.47
N ARG A 238 -11.89 20.90 -13.93
CA ARG A 238 -12.95 21.91 -13.97
C ARG A 238 -13.23 22.42 -15.39
N ALA A 239 -12.18 22.80 -16.13
CA ALA A 239 -12.33 23.32 -17.49
C ALA A 239 -13.02 22.32 -18.42
N TRP A 240 -12.71 21.04 -18.26
CA TRP A 240 -13.28 19.95 -19.05
C TRP A 240 -14.58 19.40 -18.49
N LYS A 241 -15.02 19.84 -17.30
CA LYS A 241 -16.16 19.31 -16.55
C LYS A 241 -16.05 17.79 -16.32
N LEU A 242 -14.84 17.31 -16.12
CA LEU A 242 -14.52 15.90 -15.88
C LEU A 242 -14.30 15.67 -14.39
N SER A 243 -14.76 14.52 -13.90
CA SER A 243 -14.52 14.06 -12.53
C SER A 243 -13.03 14.11 -12.20
N ALA A 244 -12.66 14.94 -11.22
CA ALA A 244 -11.30 15.08 -10.73
C ALA A 244 -10.75 13.76 -10.16
N PRO A 245 -11.54 12.95 -9.41
CA PRO A 245 -11.12 11.60 -9.03
C PRO A 245 -10.76 10.72 -10.25
N ASP A 246 -11.60 10.68 -11.30
CA ASP A 246 -11.32 9.84 -12.47
C ASP A 246 -10.08 10.30 -13.23
N LEU A 247 -9.93 11.61 -13.41
CA LEU A 247 -8.74 12.19 -14.06
C LEU A 247 -7.47 11.92 -13.26
N VAL A 248 -7.49 12.15 -11.94
CA VAL A 248 -6.29 11.94 -11.11
C VAL A 248 -5.89 10.47 -11.03
N LYS A 249 -6.87 9.56 -11.07
CA LYS A 249 -6.60 8.12 -11.14
C LYS A 249 -5.84 7.77 -12.41
N SER A 250 -6.32 8.25 -13.57
CA SER A 250 -5.66 8.01 -14.86
C SER A 250 -4.26 8.61 -14.93
N LEU A 251 -4.07 9.82 -14.39
CA LEU A 251 -2.74 10.45 -14.28
C LEU A 251 -1.79 9.65 -13.38
N SER A 252 -2.29 9.17 -12.23
CA SER A 252 -1.53 8.38 -11.27
C SER A 252 -1.18 7.00 -11.83
N GLU A 253 -2.10 6.38 -12.57
CA GLU A 253 -1.86 5.14 -13.31
C GLU A 253 -0.78 5.35 -14.39
N GLY A 254 -0.89 6.40 -15.19
CA GLY A 254 0.11 6.73 -16.21
C GLY A 254 1.49 6.95 -15.58
N MET A 255 1.55 7.70 -14.48
CA MET A 255 2.81 7.95 -13.75
C MET A 255 3.44 6.66 -13.22
N ALA A 256 2.63 5.76 -12.65
CA ALA A 256 3.09 4.47 -12.15
C ALA A 256 3.56 3.55 -13.28
N ARG A 257 2.80 3.44 -14.38
CA ARG A 257 3.19 2.66 -15.57
C ARG A 257 4.48 3.20 -16.18
N GLY A 258 4.59 4.52 -16.34
CA GLY A 258 5.77 5.16 -16.92
C GLY A 258 7.03 4.89 -16.09
N THR A 259 6.89 4.93 -14.76
CA THR A 259 7.97 4.60 -13.82
C THR A 259 8.37 3.12 -13.87
N MET A 260 7.40 2.21 -13.97
CA MET A 260 7.66 0.78 -14.01
C MET A 260 8.26 0.33 -15.35
N LEU A 261 7.82 0.91 -16.47
CA LEU A 261 8.22 0.53 -17.83
C LEU A 261 9.48 1.25 -18.33
N ALA A 262 9.93 2.31 -17.66
CA ALA A 262 11.17 3.01 -18.01
C ALA A 262 12.35 2.04 -18.08
N ASN A 263 13.10 2.02 -19.17
CA ASN A 263 14.30 1.20 -19.28
C ASN A 263 15.48 1.83 -18.51
N LEU A 264 15.67 1.38 -17.26
CA LEU A 264 16.75 1.83 -16.38
C LEU A 264 17.88 0.79 -16.42
N SER A 265 18.82 0.93 -17.36
CA SER A 265 19.97 0.04 -17.54
C SER A 265 21.22 0.54 -16.79
N ASN A 266 22.12 -0.38 -16.42
CA ASN A 266 23.44 -0.06 -15.85
C ASN A 266 24.46 0.26 -16.95
N SER A 267 25.41 1.16 -16.64
CA SER A 267 26.59 1.42 -17.47
C SER A 267 27.31 0.12 -17.84
N VAL A 268 27.77 0.02 -19.09
CA VAL A 268 28.57 -1.10 -19.61
C VAL A 268 29.70 -1.46 -18.62
N GLY A 269 29.62 -2.63 -17.98
CA GLY A 269 30.74 -3.24 -17.24
C GLY A 269 30.59 -3.52 -15.74
N SER A 270 29.46 -3.21 -15.08
CA SER A 270 29.23 -3.53 -13.64
C SER A 270 28.11 -4.55 -13.42
N VAL A 271 28.32 -5.47 -12.47
CA VAL A 271 27.46 -6.61 -12.13
C VAL A 271 26.12 -6.15 -11.52
N THR A 272 25.04 -6.38 -12.27
CA THR A 272 23.65 -6.78 -11.87
C THR A 272 22.94 -6.11 -10.69
N THR A 273 22.66 -4.79 -10.70
CA THR A 273 21.51 -4.26 -9.95
C THR A 273 20.86 -3.07 -10.68
N VAL A 274 19.67 -3.29 -11.24
CA VAL A 274 18.75 -2.27 -11.78
C VAL A 274 18.25 -1.40 -10.60
N PRO A 275 17.89 -0.10 -10.79
CA PRO A 275 17.22 0.67 -9.74
C PRO A 275 16.04 -0.10 -9.16
N ASP A 276 15.95 -0.10 -7.84
CA ASP A 276 14.92 -0.81 -7.09
C ASP A 276 13.56 -0.19 -7.42
N ARG A 277 12.77 -0.89 -8.24
CA ARG A 277 11.45 -0.43 -8.71
C ARG A 277 10.49 -0.21 -7.56
N GLU A 278 10.64 -0.96 -6.47
CA GLU A 278 9.81 -0.83 -5.28
C GLU A 278 10.09 0.51 -4.59
N LYS A 279 11.37 0.90 -4.46
CA LYS A 279 11.76 2.20 -3.88
C LYS A 279 11.40 3.38 -4.76
N LEU A 280 11.54 3.24 -6.09
CA LEU A 280 11.08 4.27 -7.02
C LEU A 280 9.57 4.45 -6.92
N MET A 281 8.80 3.37 -6.93
CA MET A 281 7.34 3.45 -6.81
C MET A 281 6.87 3.98 -5.45
N ARG A 282 7.59 3.68 -4.37
CA ARG A 282 7.35 4.32 -3.07
C ARG A 282 7.54 5.84 -3.17
N SER A 283 8.60 6.31 -3.83
CA SER A 283 8.87 7.74 -4.00
C SER A 283 7.80 8.44 -4.88
N VAL A 284 7.36 7.77 -5.97
CA VAL A 284 6.21 8.24 -6.79
C VAL A 284 4.96 8.36 -5.93
N SER A 285 4.70 7.35 -5.09
CA SER A 285 3.53 7.31 -4.22
C SER A 285 3.53 8.47 -3.21
N GLU A 286 4.68 8.69 -2.55
CA GLU A 286 4.90 9.80 -1.61
C GLU A 286 4.67 11.16 -2.29
N GLY A 287 5.27 11.38 -3.47
CA GLY A 287 5.16 12.63 -4.21
C GLY A 287 3.74 12.91 -4.72
N THR A 288 3.04 11.89 -5.24
CA THR A 288 1.69 12.07 -5.82
C THR A 288 0.64 12.39 -4.74
N ILE A 289 0.70 11.73 -3.58
CA ILE A 289 -0.19 12.03 -2.46
C ILE A 289 0.11 13.42 -1.91
N THR A 290 1.39 13.77 -1.73
CA THR A 290 1.80 15.11 -1.28
C THR A 290 1.32 16.20 -2.23
N ALA A 291 1.49 16.03 -3.54
CA ALA A 291 1.03 16.96 -4.56
C ALA A 291 -0.50 17.13 -4.55
N THR A 292 -1.24 16.05 -4.36
CA THR A 292 -2.71 16.09 -4.28
C THR A 292 -3.19 16.81 -3.03
N LEU A 293 -2.59 16.53 -1.86
CA LEU A 293 -2.89 17.22 -0.61
C LEU A 293 -2.51 18.71 -0.67
N ASN A 294 -1.39 19.04 -1.31
CA ASN A 294 -1.00 20.43 -1.59
C ASN A 294 -2.06 21.15 -2.42
N GLN A 295 -2.60 20.52 -3.48
CA GLN A 295 -3.70 21.10 -4.25
C GLN A 295 -4.94 21.29 -3.39
N MET A 296 -5.29 20.32 -2.54
CA MET A 296 -6.43 20.46 -1.63
C MET A 296 -6.22 21.62 -0.63
N ALA A 297 -5.02 21.80 -0.08
CA ALA A 297 -4.74 22.82 0.93
C ALA A 297 -4.66 24.24 0.37
N THR A 298 -4.02 24.42 -0.80
CA THR A 298 -3.65 25.74 -1.33
C THR A 298 -4.70 26.35 -2.24
N ASN A 299 -5.59 25.54 -2.79
CA ASN A 299 -6.56 26.01 -3.75
C ASN A 299 -7.74 26.72 -3.05
N THR A 300 -8.14 27.87 -3.60
CA THR A 300 -9.18 28.75 -3.05
C THR A 300 -10.42 28.82 -3.94
N LEU A 301 -10.51 27.98 -4.96
CA LEU A 301 -11.65 27.99 -5.88
C LEU A 301 -12.91 27.59 -5.13
N ASP A 302 -13.86 28.53 -5.03
CA ASP A 302 -15.23 28.24 -4.63
C ASP A 302 -15.89 27.36 -5.72
N GLY A 303 -16.15 26.12 -5.37
CA GLY A 303 -16.92 25.19 -6.19
C GLY A 303 -16.52 23.75 -5.92
N ALA A 304 -17.47 22.98 -5.39
CA ALA A 304 -17.50 21.51 -5.44
C ALA A 304 -17.62 20.99 -6.89
N ASP A 305 -16.92 21.62 -7.83
CA ASP A 305 -17.04 21.40 -9.26
C ASP A 305 -16.27 20.14 -9.62
N SER A 306 -17.00 19.16 -10.16
CA SER A 306 -16.44 17.92 -10.69
C SER A 306 -15.67 17.05 -9.68
N GLY A 307 -16.10 17.02 -8.42
CA GLY A 307 -15.59 16.06 -7.43
C GLY A 307 -14.25 16.41 -6.77
N PHE A 308 -13.77 17.65 -6.94
CA PHE A 308 -12.65 18.21 -6.17
C PHE A 308 -13.18 19.14 -5.08
N TYR A 309 -12.70 18.97 -3.84
CA TYR A 309 -13.15 19.72 -2.67
C TYR A 309 -11.96 20.37 -1.98
N PRO A 310 -11.63 21.64 -2.32
CA PRO A 310 -10.50 22.34 -1.72
C PRO A 310 -10.74 22.69 -0.24
N GLY A 311 -9.67 23.12 0.41
CA GLY A 311 -9.62 23.49 1.83
C GLY A 311 -9.17 22.34 2.72
N ILE A 312 -8.08 22.55 3.47
CA ILE A 312 -7.73 21.71 4.62
C ILE A 312 -7.65 22.66 5.81
N SER A 313 -8.64 22.59 6.69
CA SER A 313 -8.67 23.33 7.95
C SER A 313 -8.63 22.36 9.13
N PRO A 314 -8.00 22.77 10.24
CA PRO A 314 -8.07 22.01 11.48
C PRO A 314 -9.47 22.12 12.07
N ILE A 315 -9.91 21.03 12.69
CA ILE A 315 -11.26 20.89 13.24
C ILE A 315 -11.20 20.58 14.73
N ASP A 316 -12.28 20.88 15.45
CA ASP A 316 -12.45 20.50 16.85
C ASP A 316 -12.50 18.96 16.96
N PRO A 317 -11.59 18.32 17.71
CA PRO A 317 -11.59 16.88 17.93
C PRO A 317 -12.85 16.37 18.63
N ASN A 318 -13.51 17.22 19.44
CA ASN A 318 -14.80 16.89 20.06
C ASN A 318 -15.96 17.03 19.08
N ALA A 319 -15.67 17.60 17.90
CA ALA A 319 -16.51 17.49 16.74
C ALA A 319 -17.91 18.12 16.98
N THR A 320 -17.93 19.25 17.69
CA THR A 320 -19.18 19.92 18.11
C THR A 320 -19.81 20.81 17.05
N THR A 321 -19.09 21.09 15.95
CA THR A 321 -19.49 22.03 14.91
C THR A 321 -19.24 21.47 13.50
N SER A 322 -20.20 21.66 12.59
CA SER A 322 -20.02 21.39 11.17
C SER A 322 -19.03 22.36 10.51
N ASP A 323 -18.27 21.89 9.53
CA ASP A 323 -17.37 22.69 8.70
C ASP A 323 -17.63 22.38 7.22
N SER A 324 -18.11 23.37 6.46
CA SER A 324 -18.45 23.20 5.05
C SER A 324 -17.23 23.03 4.14
N SER A 325 -16.11 23.69 4.47
CA SER A 325 -14.84 23.56 3.73
C SER A 325 -14.31 22.14 3.83
N MET A 326 -14.37 21.58 5.04
CA MET A 326 -13.96 20.20 5.32
C MET A 326 -15.03 19.17 4.96
N MET A 327 -16.21 19.60 4.47
CA MET A 327 -17.40 18.74 4.31
C MET A 327 -17.70 17.90 5.56
N LEU A 328 -17.44 18.45 6.74
CA LEU A 328 -17.72 17.85 8.02
C LEU A 328 -19.12 18.28 8.45
N GLY A 329 -20.04 17.33 8.60
CA GLY A 329 -21.43 17.62 8.98
C GLY A 329 -22.10 16.42 9.63
N GLY A 330 -23.42 16.47 9.79
CA GLY A 330 -24.20 15.38 10.41
C GLY A 330 -24.70 15.75 11.81
N ASN A 331 -24.92 14.75 12.66
CA ASN A 331 -25.40 14.96 14.03
C ASN A 331 -24.30 15.70 14.82
N PRO A 332 -24.59 16.80 15.55
CA PRO A 332 -23.58 17.51 16.36
C PRO A 332 -22.90 16.65 17.44
N LYS A 333 -23.45 15.48 17.75
CA LYS A 333 -22.84 14.49 18.65
C LYS A 333 -21.98 13.44 17.92
N GLU A 334 -22.09 13.36 16.60
CA GLU A 334 -21.39 12.40 15.73
C GLU A 334 -21.20 13.02 14.32
N PRO A 335 -20.38 14.07 14.16
CA PRO A 335 -20.13 14.59 12.84
C PRO A 335 -19.28 13.60 12.03
N ARG A 336 -19.51 13.60 10.73
CA ARG A 336 -18.87 12.71 9.77
C ARG A 336 -18.42 13.52 8.59
N PHE A 337 -17.25 13.17 8.06
CA PHE A 337 -16.82 13.67 6.78
C PHE A 337 -17.72 13.12 5.69
N HIS A 338 -18.09 13.96 4.74
CA HIS A 338 -18.65 13.46 3.49
C HIS A 338 -17.55 12.67 2.75
N PRO A 339 -17.81 11.42 2.30
CA PRO A 339 -16.78 10.59 1.67
C PRO A 339 -16.12 11.24 0.44
N SER A 340 -16.84 12.12 -0.25
CA SER A 340 -16.31 12.85 -1.40
C SER A 340 -15.12 13.77 -1.08
N LYS A 341 -14.92 14.17 0.19
CA LYS A 341 -13.80 15.05 0.58
C LYS A 341 -12.44 14.39 0.32
N THR A 342 -12.32 13.10 0.61
CA THR A 342 -11.07 12.33 0.50
C THR A 342 -11.07 11.35 -0.67
N ARG A 343 -12.19 11.22 -1.41
CA ARG A 343 -12.33 10.31 -2.57
C ARG A 343 -11.24 10.49 -3.62
N ILE A 344 -10.75 11.71 -3.83
CA ILE A 344 -9.65 11.97 -4.77
C ILE A 344 -8.37 11.22 -4.37
N LEU A 345 -8.07 11.11 -3.06
CA LEU A 345 -6.89 10.42 -2.55
C LEU A 345 -7.01 8.90 -2.68
N GLU A 346 -8.22 8.35 -2.51
CA GLU A 346 -8.49 6.95 -2.82
C GLU A 346 -8.22 6.64 -4.29
N TYR A 347 -8.59 7.54 -5.20
CA TYR A 347 -8.41 7.36 -6.65
C TYR A 347 -6.95 7.50 -7.08
N VAL A 348 -6.20 8.43 -6.46
CA VAL A 348 -4.74 8.50 -6.60
C VAL A 348 -4.10 7.18 -6.18
N ALA A 349 -4.37 6.73 -4.95
CA ALA A 349 -3.79 5.51 -4.42
C ALA A 349 -4.14 4.26 -5.25
N ASN A 350 -5.38 4.20 -5.74
CA ASN A 350 -5.83 3.16 -6.67
C ASN A 350 -5.06 3.21 -7.99
N GLY A 351 -4.99 4.38 -8.65
CA GLY A 351 -4.28 4.54 -9.92
C GLY A 351 -2.80 4.15 -9.81
N LEU A 352 -2.13 4.59 -8.74
CA LEU A 352 -0.74 4.20 -8.46
C LEU A 352 -0.56 2.69 -8.34
N ALA A 353 -1.38 2.06 -7.50
CA ALA A 353 -1.35 0.62 -7.26
C ALA A 353 -1.69 -0.20 -8.51
N TYR A 354 -2.76 0.18 -9.21
CA TYR A 354 -3.22 -0.49 -10.42
C TYR A 354 -2.18 -0.36 -11.54
N GLY A 355 -1.72 0.86 -11.85
CA GLY A 355 -0.76 1.11 -12.91
C GLY A 355 0.58 0.39 -12.69
N ALA A 356 1.10 0.41 -11.46
CA ALA A 356 2.37 -0.25 -11.14
C ALA A 356 2.29 -1.78 -11.31
N LEU A 357 1.25 -2.41 -10.75
CA LEU A 357 1.09 -3.85 -10.84
C LEU A 357 0.70 -4.31 -12.24
N ALA A 358 -0.07 -3.51 -12.98
CA ALA A 358 -0.43 -3.82 -14.36
C ALA A 358 0.81 -3.75 -15.27
N ALA A 359 1.65 -2.72 -15.12
CA ALA A 359 2.93 -2.66 -15.82
C ALA A 359 3.85 -3.84 -15.45
N ALA A 360 3.90 -4.23 -14.17
CA ALA A 360 4.68 -5.39 -13.75
C ALA A 360 4.17 -6.70 -14.39
N LYS A 361 2.84 -6.87 -14.45
CA LYS A 361 2.17 -7.99 -15.14
C LYS A 361 2.52 -8.02 -16.64
N ASP A 362 2.42 -6.87 -17.32
CA ASP A 362 2.55 -6.77 -18.78
C ASP A 362 4.01 -6.83 -19.26
N SER A 363 4.96 -6.42 -18.42
CA SER A 363 6.39 -6.38 -18.76
C SER A 363 7.06 -7.74 -18.99
N GLY A 364 6.38 -8.85 -18.68
CA GLY A 364 6.91 -10.22 -18.86
C GLY A 364 8.11 -10.59 -17.97
N ASN A 365 8.67 -9.64 -17.23
CA ASN A 365 9.85 -9.77 -16.38
C ASN A 365 9.48 -10.12 -14.93
N ILE A 366 8.44 -10.97 -14.76
CA ILE A 366 7.81 -11.32 -13.48
C ILE A 366 8.82 -11.89 -12.45
N ALA A 367 9.94 -12.45 -12.91
CA ALA A 367 10.95 -13.02 -12.03
C ALA A 367 11.80 -12.00 -11.25
N SER A 368 11.77 -10.70 -11.61
CA SER A 368 12.62 -9.67 -10.98
C SER A 368 11.89 -8.71 -10.05
N VAL A 369 10.56 -8.72 -10.00
CA VAL A 369 9.76 -7.79 -9.17
C VAL A 369 8.92 -8.56 -8.17
N ASN A 370 9.11 -8.28 -6.87
CA ASN A 370 8.30 -8.88 -5.81
C ASN A 370 6.97 -8.12 -5.69
N ILE A 371 5.93 -8.64 -6.33
CA ILE A 371 4.61 -7.98 -6.42
C ILE A 371 4.02 -7.62 -5.03
N PRO A 372 4.02 -8.51 -4.02
CA PRO A 372 3.60 -8.14 -2.66
C PRO A 372 4.42 -6.99 -2.06
N ALA A 373 5.75 -6.98 -2.21
CA ALA A 373 6.61 -5.93 -1.67
C ALA A 373 6.43 -4.59 -2.41
N LEU A 374 6.22 -4.63 -3.73
CA LEU A 374 5.84 -3.45 -4.51
C LEU A 374 4.54 -2.83 -3.98
N ALA A 375 3.52 -3.65 -3.72
CA ALA A 375 2.23 -3.21 -3.21
C ALA A 375 2.35 -2.64 -1.77
N GLU A 376 3.17 -3.28 -0.92
CA GLU A 376 3.55 -2.77 0.41
C GLU A 376 4.22 -1.38 0.31
N GLY A 377 5.17 -1.21 -0.61
CA GLY A 377 5.89 0.04 -0.85
C GLY A 377 5.00 1.19 -1.30
N ILE A 378 4.02 0.92 -2.18
CA ILE A 378 3.06 1.94 -2.64
C ILE A 378 2.17 2.40 -1.49
N GLY A 379 1.57 1.46 -0.74
CA GLY A 379 0.68 1.78 0.38
C GLY A 379 1.38 2.48 1.54
N SER A 380 2.59 2.02 1.89
CA SER A 380 3.42 2.65 2.93
C SER A 380 3.85 4.06 2.55
N GLY A 381 4.33 4.27 1.30
CA GLY A 381 4.70 5.60 0.80
C GLY A 381 3.53 6.58 0.81
N ALA A 382 2.37 6.17 0.27
CA ALA A 382 1.17 7.01 0.26
C ALA A 382 0.75 7.43 1.68
N THR A 383 0.72 6.47 2.61
CA THR A 383 0.28 6.70 3.99
C THR A 383 1.26 7.58 4.76
N LYS A 384 2.56 7.35 4.59
CA LYS A 384 3.61 8.19 5.16
C LYS A 384 3.40 9.65 4.71
N ALA A 385 3.39 9.90 3.41
CA ALA A 385 3.26 11.25 2.87
C ALA A 385 2.02 12.00 3.41
N ALA A 386 0.89 11.30 3.54
CA ALA A 386 -0.31 11.89 4.11
C ALA A 386 -0.16 12.32 5.58
N ILE A 387 0.44 11.47 6.42
CA ILE A 387 0.65 11.80 7.84
C ILE A 387 1.69 12.90 7.98
N GLU A 388 2.79 12.85 7.22
CA GLU A 388 3.80 13.90 7.23
C GLU A 388 3.19 15.25 6.85
N PHE A 389 2.39 15.29 5.78
CA PHE A 389 1.71 16.49 5.33
C PHE A 389 0.81 17.09 6.41
N LEU A 390 -0.02 16.26 7.06
CA LEU A 390 -0.99 16.74 8.05
C LEU A 390 -0.35 17.10 9.39
N ALA A 391 0.76 16.44 9.76
CA ALA A 391 1.56 16.78 10.92
C ALA A 391 2.31 18.11 10.73
N ASP A 392 2.80 18.38 9.51
CA ASP A 392 3.53 19.61 9.17
C ASP A 392 2.59 20.79 8.83
N ALA A 393 1.27 20.54 8.70
CA ALA A 393 0.28 21.56 8.37
C ALA A 393 0.04 22.56 9.53
N PRO A 394 -0.11 23.87 9.24
CA PRO A 394 -0.28 24.89 10.27
C PRO A 394 -1.59 24.70 11.06
N LEU A 395 -1.52 24.93 12.38
CA LEU A 395 -2.70 24.91 13.25
C LEU A 395 -3.62 26.11 13.00
N GLY A 396 -4.88 25.94 13.42
CA GLY A 396 -5.86 27.01 13.49
C GLY A 396 -5.49 27.99 14.60
N LEU A 397 -6.21 29.12 14.66
CA LEU A 397 -6.03 30.11 15.73
C LEU A 397 -6.36 29.54 17.13
N ASP A 398 -7.13 28.45 17.19
CA ASP A 398 -7.49 27.74 18.42
C ASP A 398 -6.55 26.54 18.68
N PRO A 399 -5.81 26.51 19.82
CA PRO A 399 -4.95 25.39 20.21
C PRO A 399 -5.66 24.03 20.36
N ASN A 400 -6.98 24.01 20.43
CA ASN A 400 -7.79 22.79 20.51
C ASN A 400 -8.13 22.20 19.14
N GLN A 401 -8.00 22.96 18.04
CA GLN A 401 -8.25 22.45 16.70
C GLN A 401 -7.01 21.77 16.12
N ASN A 402 -7.19 20.61 15.47
CA ASN A 402 -6.10 19.88 14.82
C ASN A 402 -6.60 19.13 13.58
N HIS A 403 -5.69 18.43 12.90
CA HIS A 403 -6.01 17.66 11.69
C HIS A 403 -6.31 16.18 11.95
N HIS A 404 -6.34 15.70 13.20
CA HIS A 404 -6.34 14.25 13.50
C HIS A 404 -7.52 13.51 12.88
N LEU A 405 -8.73 14.06 13.04
CA LEU A 405 -9.95 13.49 12.48
C LEU A 405 -9.86 13.37 10.94
N PHE A 406 -9.29 14.38 10.28
CA PHE A 406 -9.06 14.33 8.84
C PHE A 406 -7.94 13.33 8.47
N SER A 407 -6.90 13.22 9.29
CA SER A 407 -5.84 12.22 9.11
C SER A 407 -6.38 10.80 9.11
N TYR A 408 -7.31 10.46 10.01
CA TYR A 408 -7.97 9.15 10.01
C TYR A 408 -8.71 8.89 8.68
N GLU A 409 -9.50 9.85 8.20
CA GLU A 409 -10.26 9.68 6.96
C GLU A 409 -9.35 9.60 5.72
N VAL A 410 -8.25 10.36 5.69
CA VAL A 410 -7.24 10.29 4.62
C VAL A 410 -6.54 8.93 4.60
N VAL A 411 -6.09 8.43 5.76
CA VAL A 411 -5.44 7.11 5.88
C VAL A 411 -6.39 6.01 5.42
N LYS A 412 -7.66 6.06 5.86
CA LYS A 412 -8.71 5.14 5.42
C LYS A 412 -8.92 5.16 3.90
N SER A 413 -8.95 6.34 3.30
CA SER A 413 -9.15 6.51 1.85
C SER A 413 -7.98 5.95 1.03
N ILE A 414 -6.74 6.23 1.46
CA ILE A 414 -5.51 5.71 0.84
C ILE A 414 -5.43 4.19 0.95
N ALA A 415 -5.73 3.66 2.14
CA ALA A 415 -5.75 2.23 2.42
C ALA A 415 -6.74 1.49 1.51
N SER A 416 -7.94 2.04 1.34
CA SER A 416 -8.96 1.52 0.43
C SER A 416 -8.50 1.53 -1.02
N GLY A 417 -8.01 2.67 -1.50
CA GLY A 417 -7.57 2.83 -2.88
C GLY A 417 -6.43 1.88 -3.25
N THR A 418 -5.39 1.82 -2.41
CA THR A 418 -4.23 0.95 -2.65
C THR A 418 -4.62 -0.52 -2.65
N SER A 419 -5.39 -0.98 -1.65
CA SER A 419 -5.84 -2.38 -1.57
C SER A 419 -6.73 -2.75 -2.76
N LEU A 420 -7.65 -1.87 -3.16
CA LEU A 420 -8.52 -2.08 -4.32
C LEU A 420 -7.69 -2.25 -5.61
N GLY A 421 -6.85 -1.27 -5.94
CA GLY A 421 -6.05 -1.28 -7.17
C GLY A 421 -5.12 -2.49 -7.23
N SER A 422 -4.43 -2.81 -6.13
CA SER A 422 -3.49 -3.94 -6.11
C SER A 422 -4.19 -5.29 -6.25
N ILE A 423 -5.30 -5.51 -5.55
CA ILE A 423 -6.00 -6.80 -5.56
C ILE A 423 -6.74 -7.01 -6.88
N MET A 424 -7.29 -5.96 -7.50
CA MET A 424 -7.90 -6.06 -8.84
C MET A 424 -6.90 -6.61 -9.86
N VAL A 425 -5.69 -6.05 -9.92
CA VAL A 425 -4.66 -6.54 -10.86
C VAL A 425 -4.20 -7.94 -10.47
N ALA A 426 -3.90 -8.17 -9.19
CA ALA A 426 -3.43 -9.47 -8.70
C ALA A 426 -4.43 -10.60 -9.01
N SER A 427 -5.73 -10.31 -8.90
CA SER A 427 -6.80 -11.28 -9.13
C SER A 427 -7.13 -11.50 -10.61
N SER A 428 -6.81 -10.52 -11.48
CA SER A 428 -7.03 -10.60 -12.94
C SER A 428 -6.09 -11.58 -13.66
N HIS A 429 -4.93 -11.91 -13.07
CA HIS A 429 -3.91 -12.74 -13.72
C HIS A 429 -4.01 -14.19 -13.25
N LYS A 430 -4.39 -15.10 -14.16
CA LYS A 430 -4.69 -16.50 -13.82
C LYS A 430 -3.53 -17.24 -13.10
N PRO A 431 -2.26 -17.15 -13.53
CA PRO A 431 -1.14 -17.72 -12.78
C PRO A 431 -1.03 -17.21 -11.33
N TRP A 432 -1.20 -15.90 -11.13
CA TRP A 432 -1.13 -15.28 -9.80
C TRP A 432 -2.28 -15.72 -8.89
N LYS A 433 -3.48 -15.93 -9.45
CA LYS A 433 -4.62 -16.50 -8.74
C LYS A 433 -4.34 -17.95 -8.27
N ILE A 434 -3.68 -18.77 -9.11
CA ILE A 434 -3.30 -20.15 -8.75
C ILE A 434 -2.27 -20.17 -7.62
N GLU A 435 -1.33 -19.22 -7.63
CA GLU A 435 -0.28 -19.07 -6.61
C GLU A 435 -0.77 -18.38 -5.32
N LYS A 436 -2.06 -18.03 -5.23
CA LYS A 436 -2.64 -17.25 -4.11
C LYS A 436 -1.97 -15.90 -3.88
N LEU A 437 -1.39 -15.31 -4.92
CA LEU A 437 -0.76 -13.99 -4.85
C LEU A 437 -1.72 -12.89 -4.34
N PRO A 438 -3.02 -12.88 -4.65
CA PRO A 438 -3.94 -11.88 -4.12
C PRO A 438 -4.02 -11.87 -2.58
N GLU A 439 -3.91 -13.02 -1.92
CA GLU A 439 -3.85 -13.10 -0.44
C GLU A 439 -2.57 -12.43 0.07
N SER A 440 -1.42 -12.75 -0.55
CA SER A 440 -0.13 -12.16 -0.17
C SER A 440 -0.11 -10.65 -0.40
N VAL A 441 -0.63 -10.17 -1.52
CA VAL A 441 -0.77 -8.75 -1.83
C VAL A 441 -1.70 -8.05 -0.84
N ALA A 442 -2.83 -8.65 -0.50
CA ALA A 442 -3.77 -8.09 0.49
C ALA A 442 -3.13 -7.97 1.89
N GLU A 443 -2.42 -9.01 2.33
CA GLU A 443 -1.65 -8.99 3.58
C GLU A 443 -0.56 -7.91 3.55
N LYS A 444 0.19 -7.80 2.45
CA LYS A 444 1.32 -6.88 2.38
C LYS A 444 0.94 -5.41 2.21
N VAL A 445 -0.09 -5.10 1.44
CA VAL A 445 -0.62 -3.72 1.36
C VAL A 445 -1.13 -3.27 2.73
N SER A 446 -1.94 -4.10 3.38
CA SER A 446 -2.51 -3.76 4.69
C SER A 446 -1.44 -3.61 5.78
N PHE A 447 -0.41 -4.46 5.75
CA PHE A 447 0.79 -4.31 6.57
C PHE A 447 1.52 -2.99 6.30
N GLY A 448 1.79 -2.66 5.04
CA GLY A 448 2.52 -1.45 4.65
C GLY A 448 1.82 -0.16 5.06
N VAL A 449 0.51 -0.08 4.84
CA VAL A 449 -0.31 1.07 5.25
C VAL A 449 -0.32 1.21 6.77
N ALA A 450 -0.66 0.15 7.50
CA ALA A 450 -0.81 0.21 8.95
C ALA A 450 0.53 0.49 9.65
N SER A 451 1.63 -0.13 9.18
CA SER A 451 2.97 0.11 9.70
C SER A 451 3.42 1.56 9.46
N ALA A 452 3.30 2.07 8.23
CA ALA A 452 3.66 3.44 7.91
C ALA A 452 2.82 4.46 8.70
N ALA A 453 1.53 4.16 8.95
CA ALA A 453 0.67 5.04 9.72
C ALA A 453 1.20 5.25 11.15
N ILE A 454 1.52 4.15 11.84
CA ILE A 454 2.00 4.16 13.22
C ILE A 454 3.43 4.70 13.32
N GLU A 455 4.32 4.26 12.42
CA GLU A 455 5.71 4.71 12.37
C GLU A 455 5.80 6.22 12.15
N THR A 456 5.13 6.73 11.11
CA THR A 456 5.20 8.15 10.76
C THR A 456 4.58 9.04 11.83
N ASN A 457 3.42 8.64 12.39
CA ASN A 457 2.80 9.35 13.52
C ASN A 457 3.71 9.41 14.76
N SER A 458 4.55 8.40 14.95
CA SER A 458 5.48 8.32 16.07
C SER A 458 6.73 9.17 15.85
N LEU A 459 7.25 9.21 14.63
CA LEU A 459 8.47 9.94 14.26
C LEU A 459 8.24 11.44 14.10
N LYS A 460 7.06 11.86 13.62
CA LYS A 460 6.75 13.27 13.40
C LYS A 460 6.41 14.00 14.71
N GLN A 461 6.84 15.25 14.78
CA GLN A 461 6.48 16.17 15.86
C GLN A 461 5.20 16.89 15.49
N TRP A 462 4.09 16.41 16.02
CA TRP A 462 2.81 17.09 15.86
C TRP A 462 2.81 18.41 16.64
N PRO A 463 2.13 19.45 16.13
CA PRO A 463 1.93 20.70 16.85
C PRO A 463 1.37 20.46 18.27
N ASN A 464 1.83 21.26 19.24
CA ASN A 464 1.49 21.13 20.66
C ASN A 464 1.82 19.75 21.29
N ASN A 465 2.67 18.93 20.66
CA ASN A 465 3.01 17.57 21.07
C ASN A 465 1.79 16.64 21.23
N LYS A 466 0.64 16.97 20.63
CA LYS A 466 -0.54 16.11 20.62
C LYS A 466 -0.52 15.29 19.35
N LYS A 467 -0.02 14.06 19.44
CA LYS A 467 -0.05 13.09 18.32
C LYS A 467 -1.48 12.63 18.05
N ALA A 468 -1.74 12.15 16.83
CA ALA A 468 -2.98 11.45 16.55
C ALA A 468 -3.04 10.16 17.38
N ASP A 469 -4.23 9.83 17.88
CA ASP A 469 -4.48 8.58 18.60
C ASP A 469 -4.10 7.38 17.72
N VAL A 470 -3.20 6.54 18.22
CA VAL A 470 -2.68 5.38 17.49
C VAL A 470 -3.75 4.33 17.22
N ALA A 471 -4.69 4.13 18.16
CA ALA A 471 -5.77 3.16 18.00
C ALA A 471 -6.72 3.57 16.87
N LEU A 472 -7.08 4.85 16.80
CA LEU A 472 -7.91 5.38 15.72
C LEU A 472 -7.20 5.40 14.36
N LEU A 473 -5.88 5.67 14.33
CA LEU A 473 -5.08 5.51 13.11
C LEU A 473 -5.06 4.04 12.63
N GLY A 474 -4.82 3.11 13.55
CA GLY A 474 -4.79 1.69 13.26
C GLY A 474 -6.15 1.17 12.79
N GLU A 475 -7.23 1.60 13.42
CA GLU A 475 -8.61 1.31 13.00
C GLU A 475 -8.88 1.83 11.60
N ALA A 476 -8.54 3.09 11.31
CA ALA A 476 -8.74 3.70 9.99
C ALA A 476 -7.97 2.99 8.87
N ALA A 477 -6.70 2.65 9.11
CA ALA A 477 -5.89 1.87 8.18
C ALA A 477 -6.48 0.48 7.93
N ALA A 478 -6.83 -0.24 9.00
CA ALA A 478 -7.40 -1.57 8.93
C ALA A 478 -8.76 -1.60 8.23
N PHE A 479 -9.62 -0.63 8.54
CA PHE A 479 -10.92 -0.45 7.90
C PHE A 479 -10.75 -0.20 6.41
N GLY A 480 -9.92 0.76 6.02
CA GLY A 480 -9.73 1.12 4.62
C GLY A 480 -9.18 -0.04 3.80
N SER A 481 -8.13 -0.73 4.27
CA SER A 481 -7.55 -1.86 3.54
C SER A 481 -8.53 -3.02 3.37
N SER A 482 -9.30 -3.37 4.41
CA SER A 482 -10.35 -4.37 4.30
C SER A 482 -11.45 -3.95 3.32
N MET A 483 -11.83 -2.66 3.31
CA MET A 483 -12.85 -2.13 2.40
C MET A 483 -12.43 -2.26 0.94
N GLY A 484 -11.21 -1.81 0.62
CA GLY A 484 -10.65 -1.90 -0.72
C GLY A 484 -10.55 -3.36 -1.21
N ALA A 485 -10.15 -4.27 -0.33
CA ALA A 485 -10.08 -5.70 -0.66
C ALA A 485 -11.45 -6.31 -0.93
N GLN A 486 -12.47 -5.98 -0.14
CA GLN A 486 -13.82 -6.46 -0.39
C GLN A 486 -14.41 -5.86 -1.67
N PHE A 487 -14.18 -4.58 -1.96
CA PHE A 487 -14.60 -3.97 -3.23
C PHE A 487 -13.97 -4.64 -4.44
N ALA A 488 -12.69 -5.03 -4.38
CA ALA A 488 -12.01 -5.73 -5.46
C ALA A 488 -12.69 -7.07 -5.85
N THR A 489 -13.47 -7.68 -4.96
CA THR A 489 -14.23 -8.90 -5.24
C THR A 489 -15.61 -8.67 -5.86
N VAL A 490 -16.06 -7.42 -5.91
CA VAL A 490 -17.32 -7.03 -6.56
C VAL A 490 -17.05 -6.62 -8.02
N PHE A 491 -15.91 -6.00 -8.29
CA PHE A 491 -15.54 -5.60 -9.65
C PHE A 491 -15.13 -6.81 -10.50
N ASP A 492 -15.62 -6.87 -11.75
CA ASP A 492 -15.18 -7.85 -12.74
C ASP A 492 -13.84 -7.40 -13.34
N PRO A 493 -12.75 -8.16 -13.18
CA PRO A 493 -11.46 -7.82 -13.77
C PRO A 493 -11.38 -8.03 -15.30
N VAL A 494 -12.41 -8.61 -15.95
CA VAL A 494 -12.39 -8.93 -17.40
C VAL A 494 -12.94 -7.80 -18.26
N ALA A 495 -13.83 -6.97 -17.71
CA ALA A 495 -14.24 -5.73 -18.34
C ALA A 495 -13.57 -4.58 -17.58
N ASP A 496 -12.73 -3.79 -18.24
CA ASP A 496 -12.23 -2.49 -17.74
C ASP A 496 -13.37 -1.47 -17.50
N ASN A 497 -14.62 -1.93 -17.39
CA ASN A 497 -15.82 -1.14 -17.27
C ASN A 497 -16.34 -1.25 -15.84
N TYR A 498 -16.20 -0.14 -15.10
CA TYR A 498 -16.73 0.06 -13.75
C TYR A 498 -18.27 0.00 -13.67
N SER A 499 -18.96 -0.29 -14.78
CA SER A 499 -20.40 -0.53 -14.87
C SER A 499 -20.85 -1.92 -14.40
N ALA A 500 -19.97 -2.73 -13.80
CA ALA A 500 -20.28 -4.07 -13.28
C ALA A 500 -21.10 -4.05 -11.97
N TRP A 501 -22.20 -3.30 -11.93
CA TRP A 501 -23.23 -3.41 -10.89
C TRP A 501 -24.22 -4.55 -11.18
N ASP A 502 -24.11 -5.20 -12.34
CA ASP A 502 -25.01 -6.29 -12.74
C ASP A 502 -24.52 -7.66 -12.24
N TYR A 503 -24.61 -7.84 -10.92
CA TYR A 503 -24.27 -9.07 -10.20
C TYR A 503 -25.03 -10.31 -10.74
N GLU A 504 -26.23 -10.11 -11.30
CA GLU A 504 -27.06 -11.17 -11.86
C GLU A 504 -26.49 -11.79 -13.15
N LEU A 505 -25.65 -11.07 -13.90
CA LEU A 505 -25.13 -11.52 -15.19
C LEU A 505 -23.72 -12.16 -15.11
N TYR A 506 -22.84 -11.65 -14.23
CA TYR A 506 -21.43 -12.08 -14.12
C TYR A 506 -21.05 -12.70 -12.77
N GLY A 507 -22.05 -12.96 -11.91
CA GLY A 507 -21.94 -13.36 -10.51
C GLY A 507 -20.89 -14.43 -10.15
N LYS A 508 -20.21 -14.19 -9.03
CA LYS A 508 -19.42 -15.11 -8.17
C LYS A 508 -18.26 -15.92 -8.79
N LYS A 509 -18.25 -16.23 -10.09
CA LYS A 509 -17.28 -17.14 -10.72
C LYS A 509 -15.96 -16.48 -11.11
N ALA A 510 -15.96 -15.18 -11.41
CA ALA A 510 -14.75 -14.44 -11.81
C ALA A 510 -13.98 -13.85 -10.60
N SER A 511 -14.70 -13.44 -9.54
CA SER A 511 -14.12 -12.79 -8.35
C SER A 511 -13.16 -13.69 -7.56
N TYR A 512 -12.19 -13.09 -6.86
CA TYR A 512 -11.35 -13.80 -5.89
C TYR A 512 -12.13 -14.11 -4.60
N ASP A 513 -11.62 -15.06 -3.80
CA ASP A 513 -12.25 -15.48 -2.55
C ASP A 513 -12.23 -14.36 -1.48
N ARG A 514 -13.44 -13.90 -1.10
CA ARG A 514 -13.65 -12.85 -0.07
C ARG A 514 -13.17 -13.28 1.30
N ILE A 515 -13.32 -14.56 1.64
CA ILE A 515 -12.97 -15.10 2.96
C ILE A 515 -11.45 -15.05 3.11
N ALA A 516 -10.72 -15.47 2.08
CA ALA A 516 -9.26 -15.44 2.06
C ALA A 516 -8.71 -14.00 2.16
N LEU A 517 -9.31 -13.03 1.44
CA LEU A 517 -8.91 -11.63 1.52
C LEU A 517 -9.24 -10.98 2.86
N ALA A 518 -10.36 -11.36 3.49
CA ALA A 518 -10.72 -10.90 4.83
C ALA A 518 -9.69 -11.33 5.88
N GLU A 519 -9.24 -12.59 5.85
CA GLU A 519 -8.18 -13.08 6.73
C GLU A 519 -6.86 -12.35 6.48
N ALA A 520 -6.45 -12.24 5.20
CA ALA A 520 -5.19 -11.63 4.80
C ALA A 520 -5.08 -10.15 5.19
N THR A 521 -6.09 -9.33 4.89
CA THR A 521 -6.08 -7.90 5.23
C THR A 521 -6.09 -7.65 6.74
N SER A 522 -6.86 -8.46 7.48
CA SER A 522 -6.97 -8.35 8.93
C SER A 522 -5.66 -8.71 9.63
N LYS A 523 -4.97 -9.75 9.11
CA LYS A 523 -3.65 -10.17 9.56
C LYS A 523 -2.60 -9.10 9.29
N GLY A 524 -2.49 -8.62 8.05
CA GLY A 524 -1.50 -7.63 7.67
C GLY A 524 -1.63 -6.32 8.45
N SER A 525 -2.85 -5.78 8.56
CA SER A 525 -3.12 -4.54 9.31
C SER A 525 -2.69 -4.64 10.77
N SER A 526 -3.11 -5.72 11.46
CA SER A 526 -2.82 -5.89 12.88
C SER A 526 -1.33 -6.12 13.12
N GLN A 527 -0.70 -6.97 12.30
CA GLN A 527 0.72 -7.26 12.40
C GLN A 527 1.57 -6.01 12.14
N GLY A 528 1.29 -5.25 11.09
CA GLY A 528 2.05 -4.06 10.71
C GLY A 528 1.94 -2.93 11.73
N ALA A 529 0.74 -2.66 12.23
CA ALA A 529 0.51 -1.65 13.25
C ALA A 529 1.24 -1.97 14.56
N ILE A 530 1.04 -3.20 15.07
CA ILE A 530 1.60 -3.61 16.37
C ILE A 530 3.11 -3.76 16.30
N ALA A 531 3.66 -4.31 15.19
CA ALA A 531 5.11 -4.47 15.04
C ALA A 531 5.86 -3.13 15.11
N LYS A 532 5.28 -2.06 14.56
CA LYS A 532 5.83 -0.70 14.65
C LYS A 532 5.59 -0.05 15.99
N ALA A 533 4.39 -0.18 16.56
CA ALA A 533 4.11 0.34 17.90
C ALA A 533 4.96 -0.33 19.00
N ALA A 534 5.36 -1.59 18.81
CA ALA A 534 6.21 -2.32 19.74
C ALA A 534 7.72 -2.07 19.53
N ASP A 535 8.12 -1.39 18.46
CA ASP A 535 9.52 -1.12 18.22
C ASP A 535 10.02 0.09 19.04
N ALA A 536 10.63 -0.18 20.19
CA ALA A 536 11.18 0.83 21.09
C ALA A 536 12.23 1.77 20.45
N ASN A 537 12.86 1.34 19.34
CA ASN A 537 13.82 2.18 18.61
C ASN A 537 13.14 3.22 17.72
N VAL A 538 11.85 3.02 17.41
CA VAL A 538 11.08 3.83 16.47
C VAL A 538 9.96 4.57 17.21
N THR A 539 9.36 3.95 18.21
CA THR A 539 8.20 4.47 18.95
C THR A 539 8.40 4.33 20.46
N ALA A 540 7.81 5.25 21.23
CA ALA A 540 7.79 5.20 22.70
C ALA A 540 6.40 4.80 23.22
N SER A 541 5.70 3.91 22.49
CA SER A 541 4.32 3.53 22.81
C SER A 541 4.28 2.72 24.11
N SER A 542 3.35 3.08 24.98
CA SER A 542 3.08 2.32 26.20
C SER A 542 2.38 1.00 25.89
N ARG A 543 2.51 0.02 26.79
CA ARG A 543 1.79 -1.27 26.70
C ARG A 543 0.30 -1.08 26.46
N GLN A 544 -0.34 -0.14 27.16
CA GLN A 544 -1.77 0.14 27.03
C GLN A 544 -2.13 0.74 25.66
N GLU A 545 -1.31 1.63 25.11
CA GLU A 545 -1.53 2.15 23.75
C GLU A 545 -1.47 1.04 22.70
N ILE A 546 -0.55 0.09 22.86
CA ILE A 546 -0.46 -1.07 21.95
C ILE A 546 -1.69 -1.99 22.11
N LEU A 547 -2.21 -2.19 23.33
CA LEU A 547 -3.45 -2.95 23.53
C LEU A 547 -4.66 -2.24 22.89
N ASN A 548 -4.78 -0.92 23.07
CA ASN A 548 -5.82 -0.13 22.43
C ASN A 548 -5.70 -0.19 20.90
N LEU A 549 -4.48 -0.16 20.37
CA LEU A 549 -4.19 -0.32 18.96
C LEU A 549 -4.64 -1.69 18.45
N ALA A 550 -4.32 -2.78 19.15
CA ALA A 550 -4.75 -4.13 18.78
C ALA A 550 -6.28 -4.27 18.77
N ARG A 551 -6.97 -3.61 19.70
CA ARG A 551 -8.44 -3.52 19.71
C ARG A 551 -8.95 -2.74 18.49
N GLY A 552 -8.39 -1.55 18.22
CA GLY A 552 -8.80 -0.67 17.13
C GLY A 552 -8.58 -1.30 15.75
N THR A 553 -7.41 -1.89 15.48
CA THR A 553 -7.13 -2.55 14.19
C THR A 553 -8.05 -3.74 13.95
N ALA A 554 -8.32 -4.54 14.99
CA ALA A 554 -9.24 -5.67 14.90
C ALA A 554 -10.68 -5.22 14.63
N MET A 555 -11.13 -4.18 15.33
CA MET A 555 -12.45 -3.59 15.12
C MET A 555 -12.58 -3.05 13.69
N GLY A 556 -11.63 -2.23 13.23
CA GLY A 556 -11.65 -1.62 11.90
C GLY A 556 -11.72 -2.65 10.77
N SER A 557 -10.89 -3.70 10.82
CA SER A 557 -10.93 -4.79 9.84
C SER A 557 -12.28 -5.52 9.82
N VAL A 558 -12.82 -5.86 11.00
CA VAL A 558 -14.09 -6.58 11.07
C VAL A 558 -15.25 -5.72 10.60
N LEU A 559 -15.33 -4.45 11.03
CA LEU A 559 -16.38 -3.51 10.59
C LEU A 559 -16.48 -3.48 9.07
N SER A 560 -15.34 -3.25 8.40
CA SER A 560 -15.32 -3.13 6.94
C SER A 560 -15.61 -4.45 6.21
N ASN A 561 -15.01 -5.56 6.66
CA ASN A 561 -15.26 -6.86 6.04
C ASN A 561 -16.74 -7.29 6.19
N VAL A 562 -17.35 -7.00 7.34
CA VAL A 562 -18.75 -7.32 7.63
C VAL A 562 -19.71 -6.44 6.85
N ALA A 563 -19.45 -5.13 6.76
CA ALA A 563 -20.30 -4.20 6.02
C ALA A 563 -20.56 -4.65 4.58
N MET A 564 -19.55 -5.20 3.90
CA MET A 564 -19.71 -5.77 2.56
C MET A 564 -20.36 -7.17 2.59
N ALA A 565 -19.98 -8.03 3.53
CA ALA A 565 -20.49 -9.39 3.62
C ALA A 565 -22.00 -9.48 3.96
N ILE A 566 -22.56 -8.45 4.59
CA ILE A 566 -24.00 -8.34 4.86
C ILE A 566 -24.83 -8.36 3.57
N TYR A 567 -24.32 -7.79 2.48
CA TYR A 567 -24.97 -7.86 1.17
C TYR A 567 -24.81 -9.23 0.48
N TYR A 568 -24.04 -10.15 1.06
CA TYR A 568 -23.74 -11.49 0.56
C TYR A 568 -23.92 -12.55 1.66
N GLU A 569 -25.16 -12.70 2.14
CA GLU A 569 -25.54 -13.45 3.35
C GLU A 569 -24.93 -14.86 3.49
N THR A 570 -24.66 -15.57 2.38
CA THR A 570 -24.09 -16.94 2.44
C THR A 570 -22.69 -16.99 3.05
N ASP A 571 -21.93 -15.89 2.99
CA ASP A 571 -20.52 -15.86 3.34
C ASP A 571 -20.26 -15.06 4.63
N LEU A 572 -21.29 -14.38 5.18
CA LEU A 572 -21.18 -13.45 6.33
C LEU A 572 -20.43 -14.05 7.52
N GLN A 573 -20.87 -15.20 8.02
CA GLN A 573 -20.28 -15.81 9.22
C GLN A 573 -18.85 -16.31 8.97
N SER A 574 -18.55 -16.74 7.74
CA SER A 574 -17.21 -17.16 7.32
C SER A 574 -16.27 -15.96 7.21
N VAL A 575 -16.74 -14.82 6.69
CA VAL A 575 -15.97 -13.57 6.63
C VAL A 575 -15.69 -13.02 8.03
N ILE A 576 -16.69 -13.01 8.93
CA ILE A 576 -16.49 -12.65 10.35
C ILE A 576 -15.40 -13.53 10.97
N THR A 577 -15.50 -14.84 10.78
CA THR A 577 -14.53 -15.81 11.31
C THR A 577 -13.13 -15.56 10.76
N ALA A 578 -12.99 -15.40 9.45
CA ALA A 578 -11.72 -15.20 8.78
C ALA A 578 -11.05 -13.88 9.17
N SER A 579 -11.82 -12.79 9.20
CA SER A 579 -11.32 -11.47 9.62
C SER A 579 -10.85 -11.51 11.08
N SER A 580 -11.67 -12.04 11.99
CA SER A 580 -11.33 -12.16 13.41
C SER A 580 -10.10 -13.05 13.66
N LYS A 581 -9.97 -14.13 12.87
CA LYS A 581 -8.79 -15.01 12.89
C LYS A 581 -7.54 -14.29 12.42
N GLY A 582 -7.62 -13.57 11.31
CA GLY A 582 -6.51 -12.78 10.78
C GLY A 582 -6.02 -11.74 11.78
N SER A 583 -6.93 -10.94 12.35
CA SER A 583 -6.57 -9.90 13.34
C SER A 583 -5.90 -10.47 14.58
N ALA A 584 -6.46 -11.54 15.17
CA ALA A 584 -5.90 -12.16 16.36
C ALA A 584 -4.53 -12.79 16.08
N TYR A 585 -4.39 -13.49 14.95
CA TYR A 585 -3.13 -14.07 14.53
C TYR A 585 -2.06 -12.98 14.32
N GLY A 586 -2.35 -11.96 13.52
CA GLY A 586 -1.43 -10.87 13.22
C GLY A 586 -0.99 -10.09 14.45
N SER A 587 -1.90 -9.93 15.43
CA SER A 587 -1.59 -9.26 16.69
C SER A 587 -0.59 -10.02 17.55
N VAL A 588 -0.78 -11.34 17.68
CA VAL A 588 0.06 -12.19 18.54
C VAL A 588 1.40 -12.53 17.87
N THR A 589 1.48 -12.49 16.55
CA THR A 589 2.72 -12.76 15.79
C THR A 589 3.43 -11.50 15.32
N ALA A 590 3.09 -10.32 15.88
CA ALA A 590 3.77 -9.09 15.53
C ALA A 590 5.26 -9.16 15.95
N ASP A 591 6.11 -8.52 15.16
CA ASP A 591 7.53 -8.42 15.52
C ASP A 591 7.71 -7.47 16.71
N ASN A 592 8.88 -7.53 17.35
CA ASN A 592 9.27 -6.65 18.47
C ASN A 592 8.47 -6.79 19.78
N LEU A 593 7.50 -7.69 19.89
CA LEU A 593 6.75 -7.91 21.14
C LEU A 593 7.66 -8.25 22.33
N TYR A 594 8.74 -8.99 22.09
CA TYR A 594 9.77 -9.33 23.08
C TYR A 594 10.49 -8.10 23.69
N LYS A 595 10.38 -6.91 23.08
CA LYS A 595 10.96 -5.66 23.59
C LYS A 595 10.08 -4.99 24.64
N ILE A 596 8.82 -5.40 24.78
CA ILE A 596 7.88 -4.79 25.73
C ILE A 596 8.06 -5.43 27.09
N GLU A 597 8.50 -4.63 28.05
CA GLU A 597 8.74 -5.10 29.42
C GLU A 597 7.44 -5.57 30.08
N LYS A 598 7.54 -6.70 30.79
CA LYS A 598 6.48 -7.23 31.63
C LYS A 598 6.45 -6.45 32.95
N PRO A 599 5.35 -5.76 33.31
CA PRO A 599 5.28 -5.02 34.56
C PRO A 599 5.44 -5.95 35.78
N GLN A 600 6.11 -5.45 36.82
CA GLN A 600 6.38 -6.23 38.03
C GLN A 600 5.08 -6.68 38.70
N GLY A 601 4.93 -7.99 38.94
CA GLY A 601 3.75 -8.58 39.57
C GLY A 601 2.63 -9.00 38.62
N GLN A 602 2.74 -8.72 37.31
CA GLN A 602 1.85 -9.34 36.32
C GLN A 602 2.26 -10.78 36.03
N THR A 603 1.29 -11.67 35.90
CA THR A 603 1.52 -13.09 35.57
C THR A 603 1.34 -13.36 34.08
N GLU A 604 0.53 -12.56 33.40
CA GLU A 604 0.16 -12.73 32.00
C GLU A 604 1.29 -12.27 31.05
N GLU A 605 1.54 -13.03 29.98
CA GLU A 605 2.44 -12.61 28.90
C GLU A 605 1.73 -11.63 27.96
N PHE A 606 2.50 -10.78 27.28
CA PHE A 606 1.92 -9.69 26.50
C PHE A 606 1.05 -10.16 25.34
N GLU A 607 1.44 -11.24 24.71
CA GLU A 607 0.71 -11.92 23.65
C GLU A 607 -0.69 -12.35 24.09
N VAL A 608 -0.86 -12.72 25.36
CA VAL A 608 -2.16 -13.14 25.91
C VAL A 608 -3.07 -11.92 26.11
N GLU A 609 -2.52 -10.79 26.58
CA GLU A 609 -3.25 -9.52 26.64
C GLU A 609 -3.63 -9.00 25.24
N LEU A 610 -2.74 -9.16 24.25
CA LEU A 610 -3.01 -8.82 22.85
C LEU A 610 -4.13 -9.70 22.27
N ALA A 611 -4.14 -10.99 22.58
CA ALA A 611 -5.23 -11.89 22.20
C ALA A 611 -6.57 -11.44 22.79
N ARG A 612 -6.60 -11.01 24.07
CA ARG A 612 -7.79 -10.43 24.71
C ARG A 612 -8.25 -9.15 24.00
N ALA A 613 -7.33 -8.22 23.76
CA ALA A 613 -7.64 -6.93 23.14
C ALA A 613 -8.15 -7.07 21.70
N SER A 614 -7.50 -7.93 20.90
CA SER A 614 -7.91 -8.21 19.52
C SER A 614 -9.27 -8.91 19.45
N ALA A 615 -9.55 -9.85 20.35
CA ALA A 615 -10.86 -10.50 20.47
C ALA A 615 -11.97 -9.53 20.87
N ASN A 616 -11.67 -8.59 21.78
CA ASN A 616 -12.59 -7.52 22.14
C ASN A 616 -12.92 -6.64 20.92
N GLY A 617 -11.91 -6.16 20.19
CA GLY A 617 -12.11 -5.35 18.98
C GLY A 617 -12.92 -6.08 17.91
N SER A 618 -12.56 -7.33 17.60
CA SER A 618 -13.22 -8.14 16.58
C SER A 618 -14.71 -8.36 16.89
N THR A 619 -15.03 -8.72 18.14
CA THR A 619 -16.43 -8.93 18.55
C THR A 619 -17.21 -7.62 18.67
N THR A 620 -16.56 -6.53 19.10
CA THR A 620 -17.19 -5.19 19.09
C THR A 620 -17.64 -4.82 17.68
N GLY A 621 -16.75 -4.91 16.69
CA GLY A 621 -17.07 -4.59 15.30
C GLY A 621 -18.16 -5.50 14.71
N ALA A 622 -18.05 -6.82 14.92
CA ALA A 622 -19.02 -7.79 14.38
C ALA A 622 -20.44 -7.56 14.91
N LEU A 623 -20.58 -7.36 16.23
CA LEU A 623 -21.89 -7.17 16.85
C LEU A 623 -22.45 -5.77 16.56
N PHE A 624 -21.60 -4.74 16.50
CA PHE A 624 -22.02 -3.41 16.12
C PHE A 624 -22.68 -3.40 14.73
N GLU A 625 -22.02 -3.96 13.72
CA GLU A 625 -22.52 -3.97 12.34
C GLU A 625 -23.78 -4.82 12.20
N VAL A 626 -23.80 -6.02 12.78
CA VAL A 626 -24.95 -6.93 12.67
C VAL A 626 -26.19 -6.34 13.35
N VAL A 627 -26.05 -5.72 14.51
CA VAL A 627 -27.18 -5.07 15.17
C VAL A 627 -27.62 -3.82 14.41
N SER A 628 -26.67 -3.00 13.95
CA SER A 628 -26.97 -1.73 13.29
C SER A 628 -27.53 -1.89 11.88
N LEU A 629 -26.95 -2.78 11.07
CA LEU A 629 -27.28 -2.93 9.65
C LEU A 629 -28.31 -4.03 9.37
N LEU A 630 -28.23 -5.18 10.05
CA LEU A 630 -29.23 -6.24 9.91
C LEU A 630 -30.45 -6.01 10.82
N GLY A 631 -30.44 -4.95 11.62
CA GLY A 631 -31.54 -4.59 12.51
C GLY A 631 -31.76 -5.65 13.60
N GLY A 632 -30.68 -6.29 14.06
CA GLY A 632 -30.71 -7.21 15.19
C GLY A 632 -31.35 -6.56 16.41
N LYS A 633 -32.14 -7.33 17.17
CA LYS A 633 -32.87 -6.80 18.35
C LYS A 633 -32.49 -7.53 19.64
N PRO A 634 -31.20 -7.52 20.04
CA PRO A 634 -30.72 -8.20 21.25
C PRO A 634 -31.25 -7.57 22.56
N ASP A 635 -31.77 -6.34 22.49
CA ASP A 635 -32.48 -5.65 23.56
C ASP A 635 -33.89 -6.20 23.80
N ILE A 636 -34.59 -6.63 22.74
CA ILE A 636 -35.97 -7.14 22.82
C ILE A 636 -36.01 -8.67 22.89
N ARG A 637 -35.16 -9.35 22.12
CA ARG A 637 -35.13 -10.80 21.98
C ARG A 637 -34.18 -11.41 23.01
N ARG A 638 -34.56 -12.56 23.56
CA ARG A 638 -33.70 -13.33 24.50
C ARG A 638 -32.58 -14.10 23.78
N ALA A 639 -32.76 -14.37 22.50
CA ALA A 639 -31.79 -15.02 21.63
C ALA A 639 -31.98 -14.44 20.22
N ASP A 640 -31.42 -13.25 20.00
CA ASP A 640 -31.33 -12.69 18.67
C ASP A 640 -30.34 -13.52 17.83
N VAL A 641 -30.84 -14.20 16.80
CA VAL A 641 -30.09 -15.23 16.06
C VAL A 641 -28.85 -14.65 15.39
N ASP A 642 -28.98 -13.46 14.79
CA ASP A 642 -27.89 -12.81 14.07
C ASP A 642 -26.79 -12.37 15.04
N SER A 643 -27.17 -11.76 16.17
CA SER A 643 -26.22 -11.39 17.23
C SER A 643 -25.50 -12.63 17.81
N VAL A 644 -26.24 -13.72 18.07
CA VAL A 644 -25.70 -14.96 18.65
C VAL A 644 -24.74 -15.65 17.69
N ASN A 645 -25.09 -15.76 16.41
CA ASN A 645 -24.23 -16.38 15.39
C ASN A 645 -22.96 -15.56 15.18
N SER A 646 -23.08 -14.24 15.08
CA SER A 646 -21.94 -13.36 14.86
C SER A 646 -20.99 -13.32 16.06
N ALA A 647 -21.52 -13.32 17.29
CA ALA A 647 -20.70 -13.49 18.50
C ALA A 647 -19.93 -14.81 18.50
N LYS A 648 -20.58 -15.91 18.12
CA LYS A 648 -19.96 -17.23 18.02
C LYS A 648 -18.84 -17.25 16.97
N SER A 649 -19.11 -16.74 15.77
CA SER A 649 -18.18 -16.74 14.64
C SER A 649 -16.95 -15.86 14.89
N ALA A 650 -17.16 -14.65 15.42
CA ALA A 650 -16.05 -13.75 15.77
C ALA A 650 -15.17 -14.36 16.86
N THR A 651 -15.80 -14.89 17.93
CA THR A 651 -15.06 -15.58 19.01
C THR A 651 -14.30 -16.79 18.48
N TYR A 652 -14.93 -17.62 17.63
CA TYR A 652 -14.29 -18.79 17.04
C TYR A 652 -13.06 -18.40 16.23
N GLY A 653 -13.19 -17.38 15.38
CA GLY A 653 -12.09 -16.83 14.58
C GLY A 653 -10.95 -16.31 15.47
N SER A 654 -11.24 -15.39 16.40
CA SER A 654 -10.25 -14.81 17.30
C SER A 654 -9.51 -15.86 18.12
N THR A 655 -10.23 -16.87 18.64
CA THR A 655 -9.62 -17.96 19.42
C THR A 655 -8.68 -18.80 18.57
N LEU A 656 -9.13 -19.21 17.38
CA LEU A 656 -8.34 -20.02 16.47
C LEU A 656 -7.08 -19.27 16.03
N GLY A 657 -7.21 -18.00 15.64
CA GLY A 657 -6.10 -17.15 15.23
C GLY A 657 -5.09 -16.94 16.36
N ALA A 658 -5.58 -16.60 17.56
CA ALA A 658 -4.73 -16.36 18.72
C ALA A 658 -3.97 -17.61 19.17
N ILE A 659 -4.59 -18.80 19.19
CA ILE A 659 -3.89 -20.03 19.58
C ILE A 659 -2.84 -20.42 18.52
N LEU A 660 -3.18 -20.34 17.22
CA LEU A 660 -2.22 -20.66 16.16
C LEU A 660 -1.05 -19.65 16.08
N GLY A 661 -1.30 -18.39 16.43
CA GLY A 661 -0.26 -17.37 16.56
C GLY A 661 0.57 -17.54 17.83
N GLY A 662 -0.10 -17.81 18.95
CA GLY A 662 0.52 -18.05 20.25
C GLY A 662 1.43 -19.28 20.27
N ASP A 663 1.06 -20.36 19.58
CA ASP A 663 1.92 -21.53 19.38
C ASP A 663 3.26 -21.15 18.74
N LYS A 664 3.24 -20.26 17.73
CA LYS A 664 4.48 -19.72 17.14
C LYS A 664 5.28 -18.84 18.10
N ALA A 665 4.59 -18.13 18.99
CA ALA A 665 5.21 -17.30 20.02
C ALA A 665 5.60 -18.07 21.30
N GLY A 666 5.34 -19.39 21.37
CA GLY A 666 5.66 -20.23 22.52
C GLY A 666 4.72 -20.06 23.72
N GLN A 667 3.49 -19.61 23.51
CA GLN A 667 2.52 -19.25 24.54
C GLN A 667 1.56 -20.40 24.90
N ASP A 668 1.05 -20.40 26.14
CA ASP A 668 0.08 -21.41 26.60
C ASP A 668 -1.31 -21.18 25.97
N ALA A 669 -1.77 -22.18 25.22
CA ALA A 669 -3.08 -22.19 24.58
C ALA A 669 -4.24 -22.07 25.59
N VAL A 670 -4.07 -22.52 26.85
CA VAL A 670 -5.11 -22.40 27.88
C VAL A 670 -5.28 -20.95 28.33
N ALA A 671 -4.17 -20.25 28.58
CA ALA A 671 -4.20 -18.83 28.94
C ALA A 671 -4.82 -17.98 27.82
N ILE A 672 -4.41 -18.21 26.57
CA ILE A 672 -4.99 -17.54 25.39
C ILE A 672 -6.49 -17.80 25.28
N LYS A 673 -6.91 -19.06 25.43
CA LYS A 673 -8.33 -19.43 25.38
C LYS A 673 -9.16 -18.66 26.41
N GLN A 674 -8.67 -18.51 27.64
CA GLN A 674 -9.38 -17.78 28.70
C GLN A 674 -9.42 -16.27 28.41
N ALA A 675 -8.31 -15.71 27.96
CA ALA A 675 -8.19 -14.30 27.63
C ALA A 675 -9.11 -13.90 26.46
N VAL A 676 -9.18 -14.71 25.41
CA VAL A 676 -10.08 -14.48 24.28
C VAL A 676 -11.54 -14.59 24.70
N GLU A 677 -11.92 -15.51 25.59
CA GLU A 677 -13.30 -15.62 26.09
C GLU A 677 -13.74 -14.36 26.82
N GLN A 678 -12.87 -13.82 27.67
CA GLN A 678 -13.10 -12.58 28.38
C GLN A 678 -13.25 -11.42 27.41
N GLY A 679 -12.25 -11.22 26.54
CA GLY A 679 -12.26 -10.12 25.56
C GLY A 679 -13.46 -10.18 24.63
N SER A 680 -13.83 -11.37 24.14
CA SER A 680 -14.99 -11.59 23.29
C SER A 680 -16.31 -11.31 23.99
N THR A 681 -16.40 -11.61 25.30
CA THR A 681 -17.59 -11.31 26.09
C THR A 681 -17.77 -9.81 26.27
N GLU A 682 -16.71 -9.10 26.64
CA GLU A 682 -16.71 -7.65 26.82
C GLU A 682 -17.02 -6.96 25.48
N GLY A 683 -16.28 -7.28 24.42
CA GLY A 683 -16.45 -6.67 23.11
C GLY A 683 -17.83 -6.93 22.48
N SER A 684 -18.40 -8.13 22.63
CA SER A 684 -19.75 -8.40 22.13
C SER A 684 -20.80 -7.51 22.81
N LEU A 685 -20.65 -7.23 24.10
CA LEU A 685 -21.60 -6.37 24.84
C LEU A 685 -21.40 -4.90 24.47
N ASP A 686 -20.14 -4.46 24.35
CA ASP A 686 -19.78 -3.11 23.90
C ASP A 686 -20.36 -2.83 22.51
N GLY A 687 -20.18 -3.75 21.55
CA GLY A 687 -20.67 -3.62 20.18
C GLY A 687 -22.20 -3.50 20.10
N VAL A 688 -22.93 -4.32 20.87
CA VAL A 688 -24.40 -4.22 20.97
C VAL A 688 -24.82 -2.88 21.58
N ALA A 689 -24.17 -2.44 22.66
CA ALA A 689 -24.52 -1.18 23.30
C ALA A 689 -24.28 0.03 22.39
N LEU A 690 -23.16 0.04 21.67
CA LEU A 690 -22.84 1.05 20.66
C LEU A 690 -23.90 1.08 19.55
N ALA A 691 -24.31 -0.07 19.03
CA ALA A 691 -25.33 -0.16 17.98
C ALA A 691 -26.71 0.37 18.43
N LEU A 692 -27.01 0.29 19.72
CA LEU A 692 -28.23 0.84 20.32
C LEU A 692 -28.11 2.33 20.69
N GLY A 693 -27.05 3.01 20.25
CA GLY A 693 -26.81 4.44 20.48
C GLY A 693 -26.50 4.79 21.94
N ARG A 694 -25.90 3.86 22.69
CA ARG A 694 -25.50 4.08 24.09
C ARG A 694 -24.04 4.49 24.21
N ASP A 695 -23.75 5.24 25.26
CA ASP A 695 -22.39 5.70 25.56
C ASP A 695 -21.47 4.49 25.81
N PRO A 696 -20.33 4.37 25.10
CA PRO A 696 -19.34 3.31 25.32
C PRO A 696 -18.80 3.25 26.75
N ASN A 697 -18.89 4.34 27.53
CA ASN A 697 -18.46 4.37 28.93
C ASN A 697 -19.52 3.84 29.90
N ASN A 698 -20.73 3.51 29.43
CA ASN A 698 -21.86 3.13 30.27
C ASN A 698 -22.58 1.85 29.78
N VAL A 699 -21.83 0.95 29.13
CA VAL A 699 -22.32 -0.33 28.57
C VAL A 699 -22.99 -1.21 29.62
N GLY A 700 -22.51 -1.18 30.87
CA GLY A 700 -23.07 -1.93 32.00
C GLY A 700 -24.50 -1.54 32.41
N SER A 701 -25.01 -0.40 31.93
CA SER A 701 -26.38 0.06 32.19
C SER A 701 -27.42 -0.48 31.20
N VAL A 702 -26.98 -1.18 30.14
CA VAL A 702 -27.86 -1.65 29.06
C VAL A 702 -28.50 -3.00 29.44
N ASN A 703 -29.81 -2.99 29.64
CA ASN A 703 -30.59 -4.21 29.91
C ASN A 703 -30.81 -5.00 28.61
N LEU A 704 -29.82 -5.80 28.22
CA LEU A 704 -29.88 -6.67 27.05
C LEU A 704 -30.55 -8.00 27.40
N ARG A 705 -31.63 -8.35 26.70
CA ARG A 705 -32.31 -9.64 26.89
C ARG A 705 -31.49 -10.81 26.35
N SER A 706 -30.64 -10.57 25.34
CA SER A 706 -29.78 -11.59 24.73
C SER A 706 -28.45 -11.86 25.46
N THR A 707 -28.13 -11.18 26.57
CA THR A 707 -26.82 -11.31 27.26
C THR A 707 -26.44 -12.76 27.54
N ALA A 708 -27.36 -13.57 28.08
CA ALA A 708 -27.07 -14.97 28.40
C ALA A 708 -26.76 -15.78 27.13
N SER A 709 -27.53 -15.58 26.07
CA SER A 709 -27.36 -16.27 24.79
C SER A 709 -26.06 -15.90 24.09
N ILE A 710 -25.68 -14.62 24.13
CA ILE A 710 -24.41 -14.13 23.60
C ILE A 710 -23.24 -14.75 24.37
N LYS A 711 -23.26 -14.74 25.70
CA LYS A 711 -22.19 -15.36 26.52
C LYS A 711 -22.07 -16.87 26.26
N MET A 712 -23.19 -17.58 26.10
CA MET A 712 -23.17 -19.00 25.73
C MET A 712 -22.57 -19.22 24.33
N ALA A 713 -22.90 -18.37 23.36
CA ALA A 713 -22.31 -18.42 22.03
C ALA A 713 -20.80 -18.18 22.03
N VAL A 714 -20.32 -17.19 22.81
CA VAL A 714 -18.89 -16.93 23.04
C VAL A 714 -18.21 -18.17 23.60
N GLY A 715 -18.69 -18.73 24.72
CA GLY A 715 -18.09 -19.93 25.32
C GLY A 715 -18.08 -21.15 24.39
N SER A 716 -19.15 -21.32 23.58
CA SER A 716 -19.24 -22.37 22.56
C SER A 716 -18.22 -22.17 21.42
N GLY A 717 -18.15 -20.95 20.85
CA GLY A 717 -17.20 -20.61 19.80
C GLY A 717 -15.75 -20.79 20.26
N ASN A 718 -15.44 -20.31 21.45
CA ASN A 718 -14.12 -20.44 22.09
C ASN A 718 -13.71 -21.91 22.26
N THR A 719 -14.61 -22.76 22.77
CA THR A 719 -14.31 -24.18 22.99
C THR A 719 -14.11 -24.93 21.67
N LEU A 720 -14.98 -24.72 20.68
CA LEU A 720 -14.86 -25.36 19.38
C LEU A 720 -13.57 -24.96 18.65
N ALA A 721 -13.22 -23.68 18.70
CA ALA A 721 -11.99 -23.17 18.08
C ALA A 721 -10.73 -23.73 18.74
N ALA A 722 -10.69 -23.81 20.07
CA ALA A 722 -9.57 -24.42 20.79
C ALA A 722 -9.38 -25.90 20.42
N THR A 723 -10.46 -26.67 20.29
CA THR A 723 -10.40 -28.06 19.82
C THR A 723 -9.87 -28.14 18.38
N LYS A 724 -10.33 -27.24 17.50
CA LYS A 724 -9.84 -27.17 16.12
C LYS A 724 -8.35 -26.84 16.06
N ALA A 725 -7.91 -25.83 16.81
CA ALA A 725 -6.51 -25.42 16.90
C ALA A 725 -5.64 -26.58 17.40
N ALA A 726 -6.07 -27.29 18.45
CA ALA A 726 -5.36 -28.46 18.96
C ALA A 726 -5.20 -29.55 17.90
N ALA A 727 -6.25 -29.80 17.09
CA ALA A 727 -6.16 -30.74 15.97
C ALA A 727 -5.17 -30.27 14.88
N GLU A 728 -5.16 -28.98 14.54
CA GLU A 728 -4.23 -28.41 13.55
C GLU A 728 -2.77 -28.36 14.03
N MET A 729 -2.54 -28.18 15.33
CA MET A 729 -1.21 -28.26 15.92
C MET A 729 -0.71 -29.72 15.96
N ALA A 730 -1.59 -30.66 16.32
CA ALA A 730 -1.27 -32.10 16.36
C ALA A 730 -0.91 -32.67 14.98
N THR A 731 -1.52 -32.19 13.90
CA THR A 731 -1.15 -32.61 12.54
C THR A 731 0.22 -32.06 12.09
N LYS A 732 0.69 -30.95 12.65
CA LYS A 732 2.05 -30.42 12.41
C LYS A 732 3.14 -31.18 13.16
N THR A 733 2.83 -31.79 14.31
CA THR A 733 3.83 -32.48 15.16
C THR A 733 4.12 -33.93 14.78
N ILE A 734 3.33 -34.55 13.88
CA ILE A 734 3.58 -35.93 13.44
C ILE A 734 4.40 -35.92 12.14
N LYS A 735 5.71 -35.66 12.25
CA LYS A 735 6.69 -36.38 11.42
C LYS A 735 7.09 -37.62 12.21
N ALA A 736 6.26 -38.65 12.18
CA ALA A 736 6.63 -39.93 12.78
C ALA A 736 7.88 -40.44 12.07
N SER A 737 9.06 -40.30 12.69
CA SER A 737 10.22 -41.04 12.22
C SER A 737 9.97 -42.53 12.48
N ALA A 738 10.53 -43.41 11.66
CA ALA A 738 10.43 -44.85 11.90
C ALA A 738 10.93 -45.22 13.31
N SER A 739 11.88 -44.44 13.84
CA SER A 739 12.44 -44.56 15.19
C SER A 739 11.42 -44.21 16.28
N ASP A 740 10.63 -43.15 16.11
CA ASP A 740 9.59 -42.75 17.08
C ASP A 740 8.44 -43.76 17.09
N MET A 741 8.06 -44.28 15.92
CA MET A 741 7.08 -45.37 15.82
C MET A 741 7.59 -46.65 16.49
N LEU A 742 8.87 -47.01 16.30
CA LEU A 742 9.49 -48.14 17.01
C LEU A 742 9.48 -47.95 18.52
N LEU A 743 9.77 -46.74 19.00
CA LEU A 743 9.77 -46.42 20.43
C LEU A 743 8.35 -46.51 21.03
N LEU A 744 7.35 -46.03 20.30
CA LEU A 744 5.93 -46.17 20.64
C LEU A 744 5.49 -47.63 20.65
N MET A 745 5.89 -48.41 19.64
CA MET A 745 5.59 -49.85 19.54
C MET A 745 6.23 -50.64 20.69
N GLN A 746 7.46 -50.29 21.08
CA GLN A 746 8.12 -50.88 22.26
C GLN A 746 7.45 -50.46 23.57
N LYS A 747 7.09 -49.17 23.71
CA LYS A 747 6.49 -48.62 24.94
C LYS A 747 5.08 -49.16 25.21
N TYR A 748 4.29 -49.38 24.17
CA TYR A 748 2.92 -49.90 24.26
C TYR A 748 2.81 -51.39 23.91
N ASN A 749 3.94 -52.07 23.74
CA ASN A 749 4.03 -53.50 23.40
C ASN A 749 3.18 -53.89 22.17
N ILE A 750 3.15 -53.00 21.16
CA ILE A 750 2.43 -53.19 19.90
C ILE A 750 3.31 -54.04 18.99
N SER A 751 2.96 -55.31 18.81
CA SER A 751 3.62 -56.18 17.82
C SER A 751 2.98 -55.96 16.44
N PRO A 752 3.76 -55.65 15.39
CA PRO A 752 3.21 -55.44 14.05
C PRO A 752 2.57 -56.71 13.47
N GLY A 753 2.87 -57.90 14.01
CA GLY A 753 2.24 -59.16 13.62
C GLY A 753 0.86 -59.41 14.22
N THR A 754 0.49 -58.76 15.33
CA THR A 754 -0.79 -59.00 16.06
C THR A 754 -1.75 -57.83 15.98
N THR A 755 -1.31 -56.68 15.46
CA THR A 755 -2.09 -55.44 15.37
C THR A 755 -2.07 -54.92 13.93
N ASN A 756 -2.45 -55.78 12.98
CA ASN A 756 -2.69 -55.39 11.60
C ASN A 756 -4.17 -54.95 11.47
N PRO A 757 -4.47 -53.68 11.15
CA PRO A 757 -5.82 -53.25 10.77
C PRO A 757 -6.21 -53.71 9.35
N GLY A 758 -5.29 -54.34 8.64
CA GLY A 758 -5.41 -54.77 7.24
C GLY A 758 -6.28 -56.00 6.99
N PHE A 759 -7.41 -56.13 7.68
CA PHE A 759 -8.52 -56.99 7.24
C PHE A 759 -9.58 -56.22 6.43
N VAL A 760 -9.39 -54.92 6.18
CA VAL A 760 -10.33 -54.08 5.39
C VAL A 760 -9.93 -53.93 3.92
N PHE A 761 -8.67 -54.20 3.55
CA PHE A 761 -8.23 -54.10 2.16
C PHE A 761 -7.51 -55.40 1.73
N PRO A 762 -8.04 -56.14 0.74
CA PRO A 762 -7.40 -57.36 0.26
C PRO A 762 -6.04 -57.04 -0.35
N ASN A 763 -5.06 -57.89 -0.05
CA ASN A 763 -3.74 -57.81 -0.65
C ASN A 763 -3.82 -58.23 -2.14
N PRO A 764 -3.45 -57.36 -3.10
CA PRO A 764 -3.57 -57.66 -4.54
C PRO A 764 -2.65 -58.79 -5.03
N SER A 765 -1.77 -59.31 -4.18
CA SER A 765 -0.81 -60.38 -4.51
C SER A 765 -1.16 -61.76 -3.93
N LYS A 766 -2.30 -61.91 -3.24
CA LYS A 766 -2.83 -63.22 -2.81
C LYS A 766 -4.19 -63.48 -3.47
N LYS A 767 -4.25 -64.39 -4.43
CA LYS A 767 -5.52 -64.95 -4.92
C LYS A 767 -6.04 -65.97 -3.91
N GLY A 768 -7.27 -65.81 -3.42
CA GLY A 768 -7.99 -66.94 -2.83
C GLY A 768 -8.85 -66.70 -1.58
N GLU A 769 -9.18 -65.47 -1.18
CA GLU A 769 -10.12 -65.24 -0.06
C GLU A 769 -11.13 -64.15 -0.43
N GLU A 770 -12.03 -64.48 -1.36
CA GLU A 770 -13.28 -63.75 -1.57
C GLU A 770 -14.43 -64.71 -1.35
N ASP A 771 -14.84 -64.93 -0.09
CA ASP A 771 -16.18 -65.48 0.16
C ASP A 771 -16.64 -65.34 1.62
N PHE A 772 -16.52 -64.17 2.22
CA PHE A 772 -17.30 -63.86 3.42
C PHE A 772 -17.55 -62.36 3.46
N LEU A 773 -18.78 -61.94 3.12
CA LEU A 773 -19.62 -61.13 4.00
C LEU A 773 -20.84 -60.45 3.34
N PHE A 774 -21.21 -60.69 2.07
CA PHE A 774 -22.49 -60.15 1.55
C PHE A 774 -23.16 -61.03 0.47
N GLU A 775 -24.34 -61.60 0.78
CA GLU A 775 -25.17 -62.37 -0.18
C GLU A 775 -25.90 -61.49 -1.22
N LYS A 776 -25.85 -60.16 -1.10
CA LYS A 776 -26.43 -59.24 -2.08
C LYS A 776 -25.39 -58.22 -2.54
N LYS A 777 -25.04 -58.27 -3.82
CA LYS A 777 -24.28 -57.23 -4.52
C LYS A 777 -25.09 -55.93 -4.45
N PHE A 778 -24.64 -54.97 -3.64
CA PHE A 778 -25.14 -53.61 -3.72
C PHE A 778 -24.75 -53.05 -5.11
N PRO A 779 -25.71 -52.50 -5.88
CA PRO A 779 -25.37 -51.79 -7.11
C PRO A 779 -24.68 -50.48 -6.72
N VAL A 780 -23.37 -50.44 -6.92
CA VAL A 780 -22.56 -49.24 -6.78
C VAL A 780 -22.88 -48.33 -7.96
N ALA A 781 -23.58 -47.22 -7.69
CA ALA A 781 -23.51 -46.03 -8.53
C ALA A 781 -22.61 -45.02 -7.81
N SER A 782 -21.37 -44.92 -8.26
CA SER A 782 -20.54 -43.72 -8.11
C SER A 782 -20.92 -42.77 -9.26
N PRO A 783 -20.92 -41.45 -9.04
CA PRO A 783 -19.78 -40.68 -9.54
C PRO A 783 -19.41 -39.53 -8.59
N ILE A 784 -18.12 -39.23 -8.36
CA ILE A 784 -17.37 -38.18 -9.09
C ILE A 784 -18.25 -37.02 -9.54
#